data_AF-A0A950ZAM8-F1
#
_entry.id   AF-A0A950ZAM8-F1
#
_cell.length_a   1.000
_cell.length_b   1.000
_cell.length_c   1.000
_cell.angle_alpha   90.00
_cell.angle_beta   90.00
_cell.angle_gamma   90.00
#
_symmetry.space_group_name_H-M   'P 1'
#
loop_
_entity.id
_entity.type
_entity.pdbx_description
1 polymer ?
#
loop_
_entity_poly.entity_id
_entity_poly.type
_entity_poly.pdbx_seq_one_letter_code
_entity_poly.pdbx_strand_id
1 'polypeptide(L)'
;AVHMATDSTLFAPSAQTGFNAGAWNLSFLGSASAQDQFVNATGVGQIYLDAGAVIDVGGSADISAPISENIVAVQLHGAELADSPLQRFSALRGETIFVDLRQSGTYQGREWIGTPLADASGYIGLIQRSVGELTTGGGSVRFNAGESVVMQPGSLVNVAGGWIDYQSGKIETSQLVSGGHVFDISQATPDQVYQFAQAGSSFTADHLKWGVSETFNHAPLIATAAHFEDGYVQGGAGGSFAIIAPAVALDGNMTGATVTGPRQRSAPPAGSSWSLAFLAQDPRPPLFLPTSPTPPRVFIRPDASHAPADSFALDASGNAVALRADRRQFVTISPELLNADGFGSLAIENSDGDITMPAGVSMSAAPGGSIRLSAANLDVEGRLSAPGGSIVLSALDFSPYAVAPLLATPGAQTPPPDPSRGHFSLGSEASLSTAGLVVDDRPGSANQGTQPLITRGGSIAIKSHSADLAEGSSVDASGGVAVAANGKKSYGAGGSIDIEAGQDPNLPSILGGQLHLDASLRAYSGGRGGSLTVLAPAIQIGGSSAGGDTLILEPGFFNQGGFNSFNLKGIGSAAGQAGEFVPGIFIAPGTAIAPSAQSWVAALGDDGVTLSTVLNPAGVRSPASVSFTALGSRDSLRTDPLVVRGDFLMAAGSSIRTDPQGSVAISGDTATVLGEIEAPGGAISVSGGKNSSALFSDQLRPLPTVILGSESSLSAAGTTVLTPDPRGLRTGSVLPGGTVNVSGNIVAQAGSRIDVSGASGVLDLPPGYGGNRVSAGSTSGATFVPTRVESDGGSIVLAGAQELFTEATLAGTAGGSSSSSAGRLVVSSGRFYAPDASAGSKTPLDATLIVTQSAHAQPVGPIAIGEPLVDANGDAIPGMGYFAADSFASGDFSSLTLKGTV
;
A
#
# COMPACT_ATOMS: atom_id res chain seq x y z
N ALA A 1 -29.25 31.58 -5.48
CA ALA A 1 -27.84 31.72 -5.91
C ALA A 1 -27.03 32.29 -4.74
N VAL A 2 -25.71 32.10 -4.75
CA VAL A 2 -24.78 32.85 -3.91
C VAL A 2 -23.91 33.71 -4.83
N HIS A 3 -23.98 35.02 -4.69
CA HIS A 3 -23.26 35.98 -5.53
C HIS A 3 -22.33 36.82 -4.66
N MET A 4 -21.03 36.71 -4.91
CA MET A 4 -20.00 37.59 -4.35
C MET A 4 -19.71 38.68 -5.38
N ALA A 5 -20.17 39.89 -5.08
CA ALA A 5 -20.02 41.05 -5.94
C ALA A 5 -18.55 41.47 -6.08
N THR A 6 -18.26 42.32 -7.07
CA THR A 6 -16.93 42.89 -7.33
C THR A 6 -16.29 43.41 -6.04
N ASP A 7 -15.01 43.06 -5.84
CA ASP A 7 -14.18 43.46 -4.68
C ASP A 7 -14.73 43.04 -3.30
N SER A 8 -15.69 42.11 -3.23
CA SER A 8 -16.16 41.57 -1.96
C SER A 8 -15.13 40.63 -1.33
N THR A 9 -14.96 40.68 -0.01
CA THR A 9 -13.97 39.86 0.70
C THR A 9 -14.63 39.08 1.84
N LEU A 10 -14.40 37.77 1.86
CA LEU A 10 -14.60 36.91 3.02
C LEU A 10 -13.22 36.56 3.60
N PHE A 11 -12.86 37.16 4.73
CA PHE A 11 -11.60 36.89 5.43
C PHE A 11 -11.87 36.09 6.70
N ALA A 12 -11.41 34.84 6.73
CA ALA A 12 -11.62 33.92 7.85
C ALA A 12 -10.43 32.93 7.96
N PRO A 13 -9.27 33.36 8.47
CA PRO A 13 -8.06 32.53 8.56
C PRO A 13 -8.31 31.20 9.26
N SER A 14 -7.79 30.12 8.69
CA SER A 14 -7.95 28.74 9.17
C SER A 14 -9.40 28.24 9.30
N ALA A 15 -10.39 29.00 8.83
CA ALA A 15 -11.80 28.66 9.02
C ALA A 15 -12.29 27.64 8.00
N GLN A 16 -13.41 27.00 8.31
CA GLN A 16 -14.16 26.17 7.37
C GLN A 16 -15.31 27.00 6.80
N THR A 17 -15.33 27.19 5.49
CA THR A 17 -16.32 28.00 4.77
C THR A 17 -17.05 27.14 3.75
N GLY A 18 -18.38 27.22 3.77
CA GLY A 18 -19.26 26.42 2.90
C GLY A 18 -20.26 27.31 2.19
N PHE A 19 -20.33 27.20 0.87
CA PHE A 19 -21.27 27.90 0.01
C PHE A 19 -22.20 26.86 -0.59
N ASN A 20 -23.50 27.00 -0.32
CA ASN A 20 -24.52 26.08 -0.82
C ASN A 20 -25.53 26.86 -1.66
N ALA A 21 -25.62 26.53 -2.95
CA ALA A 21 -26.62 27.06 -3.87
C ALA A 21 -27.49 25.91 -4.38
N GLY A 22 -28.80 26.04 -4.20
CA GLY A 22 -29.76 24.98 -4.51
C GLY A 22 -31.18 25.47 -4.24
N ALA A 23 -32.07 24.54 -3.97
CA ALA A 23 -33.47 24.80 -3.67
C ALA A 23 -33.90 24.14 -2.35
N TRP A 24 -34.84 24.78 -1.67
CA TRP A 24 -35.58 24.12 -0.59
C TRP A 24 -36.64 23.20 -1.19
N ASN A 25 -36.50 21.90 -0.96
CA ASN A 25 -37.57 20.95 -1.22
C ASN A 25 -38.51 20.94 -0.01
N LEU A 26 -39.76 21.33 -0.26
CA LEU A 26 -40.83 21.37 0.74
C LEU A 26 -41.77 20.19 0.49
N SER A 27 -41.40 19.02 1.01
CA SER A 27 -42.20 17.80 0.85
C SER A 27 -43.29 17.73 1.92
N PHE A 28 -44.48 17.27 1.53
CA PHE A 28 -45.65 17.10 2.41
C PHE A 28 -46.13 18.37 3.16
N LEU A 29 -45.95 19.55 2.55
CA LEU A 29 -46.48 20.83 3.04
C LEU A 29 -47.97 20.70 3.43
N GLY A 30 -48.29 21.05 4.69
CA GLY A 30 -49.65 20.96 5.24
C GLY A 30 -50.02 19.63 5.90
N SER A 31 -49.09 18.69 6.03
CA SER A 31 -49.27 17.43 6.78
C SER A 31 -48.42 17.39 8.06
N ALA A 32 -48.73 16.47 8.98
CA ALA A 32 -47.90 16.20 10.17
C ALA A 32 -46.52 15.60 9.85
N SER A 33 -46.26 15.27 8.58
CA SER A 33 -45.01 14.69 8.08
C SER A 33 -44.26 15.64 7.15
N ALA A 34 -44.56 16.95 7.19
CA ALA A 34 -43.83 17.97 6.44
C ALA A 34 -42.32 17.86 6.72
N GLN A 35 -41.53 17.78 5.65
CA GLN A 35 -40.08 17.76 5.73
C GLN A 35 -39.53 18.82 4.77
N ASP A 36 -38.75 19.72 5.34
CA ASP A 36 -38.02 20.74 4.60
C ASP A 36 -36.57 20.29 4.49
N GLN A 37 -36.11 20.08 3.26
CA GLN A 37 -34.73 19.68 2.99
C GLN A 37 -34.11 20.60 1.94
N PHE A 38 -32.93 21.15 2.23
CA PHE A 38 -32.16 21.88 1.24
C PHE A 38 -31.44 20.88 0.33
N VAL A 39 -31.60 21.05 -0.99
CA VAL A 39 -31.08 20.11 -2.00
C VAL A 39 -30.35 20.91 -3.07
N ASN A 40 -29.18 20.44 -3.48
CA ASN A 40 -28.44 20.95 -4.64
C ASN A 40 -29.02 20.34 -5.92
N ALA A 41 -30.31 20.59 -6.13
CA ALA A 41 -31.10 20.00 -7.19
C ALA A 41 -30.60 20.42 -8.58
N THR A 42 -30.54 19.45 -9.47
CA THR A 42 -30.15 19.66 -10.87
C THR A 42 -30.92 20.83 -11.49
N GLY A 43 -30.18 21.79 -12.06
CA GLY A 43 -30.74 22.92 -12.79
C GLY A 43 -31.13 24.11 -11.92
N VAL A 44 -30.85 24.10 -10.61
CA VAL A 44 -31.07 25.24 -9.73
C VAL A 44 -29.85 25.51 -8.84
N GLY A 45 -29.47 26.78 -8.73
CA GLY A 45 -28.47 27.23 -7.77
C GLY A 45 -27.09 27.42 -8.39
N GLN A 46 -26.72 28.68 -8.53
CA GLN A 46 -25.39 29.12 -8.97
C GLN A 46 -24.61 29.73 -7.81
N ILE A 47 -23.31 29.44 -7.73
CA ILE A 47 -22.33 30.18 -6.93
C ILE A 47 -21.49 31.01 -7.91
N TYR A 48 -21.41 32.32 -7.71
CA TYR A 48 -20.78 33.23 -8.65
C TYR A 48 -19.86 34.20 -7.90
N LEU A 49 -18.58 34.24 -8.28
CA LEU A 49 -17.58 35.20 -7.80
C LEU A 49 -17.23 36.17 -8.94
N ASP A 50 -17.56 37.46 -8.75
CA ASP A 50 -17.14 38.53 -9.65
C ASP A 50 -15.62 38.79 -9.60
N ALA A 51 -15.11 39.53 -10.57
CA ALA A 51 -13.73 40.00 -10.57
C ALA A 51 -13.40 40.74 -9.26
N GLY A 52 -12.23 40.47 -8.68
CA GLY A 52 -11.80 41.04 -7.40
C GLY A 52 -12.46 40.43 -6.16
N ALA A 53 -13.42 39.51 -6.29
CA ALA A 53 -13.98 38.82 -5.13
C ALA A 53 -12.94 37.87 -4.50
N VAL A 54 -12.74 37.98 -3.18
CA VAL A 54 -11.72 37.22 -2.42
C VAL A 54 -12.38 36.37 -1.34
N ILE A 55 -12.04 35.08 -1.31
CA ILE A 55 -12.26 34.21 -0.16
C ILE A 55 -10.88 33.82 0.37
N ASP A 56 -10.54 34.31 1.56
CA ASP A 56 -9.26 34.04 2.19
C ASP A 56 -9.48 33.31 3.51
N VAL A 57 -9.18 32.01 3.48
CA VAL A 57 -9.13 31.14 4.65
C VAL A 57 -7.71 30.64 4.91
N GLY A 58 -6.71 31.29 4.32
CA GLY A 58 -5.30 30.92 4.46
C GLY A 58 -4.86 30.92 5.93
N GLY A 59 -3.81 30.14 6.21
CA GLY A 59 -3.17 30.14 7.51
C GLY A 59 -2.43 31.45 7.78
N SER A 60 -2.38 31.84 9.05
CA SER A 60 -1.61 32.97 9.54
C SER A 60 -0.13 32.83 9.16
N ALA A 61 0.35 33.77 8.36
CA ALA A 61 1.71 33.85 7.86
C ALA A 61 2.57 34.81 8.69
N ASP A 62 3.89 34.62 8.64
CA ASP A 62 4.88 35.51 9.27
C ASP A 62 4.68 35.68 10.78
N ILE A 63 4.32 34.59 11.46
CA ILE A 63 4.11 34.61 12.90
C ILE A 63 5.46 34.50 13.61
N SER A 64 5.92 35.60 14.20
CA SER A 64 7.16 35.62 14.97
C SER A 64 6.98 34.92 16.33
N ALA A 65 7.81 33.91 16.61
CA ALA A 65 7.89 33.26 17.91
C ALA A 65 9.36 33.10 18.37
N PRO A 66 9.71 33.26 19.65
CA PRO A 66 11.07 33.01 20.10
C PRO A 66 11.33 31.50 20.19
N ILE A 67 12.50 31.04 19.74
CA ILE A 67 12.84 29.61 19.80
C ILE A 67 12.82 29.03 21.22
N SER A 68 13.04 29.89 22.23
CA SER A 68 13.00 29.55 23.67
C SER A 68 11.61 29.14 24.16
N GLU A 69 10.54 29.43 23.43
CA GLU A 69 9.18 29.00 23.78
C GLU A 69 9.03 27.47 23.80
N ASN A 70 9.89 26.75 23.05
CA ASN A 70 9.91 25.29 23.06
C ASN A 70 10.56 24.67 24.32
N ILE A 71 11.09 25.51 25.21
CA ILE A 71 11.75 25.09 26.45
C ILE A 71 10.80 25.23 27.62
N VAL A 72 10.47 24.11 28.24
CA VAL A 72 9.49 24.06 29.33
C VAL A 72 10.14 23.61 30.63
N ALA A 73 9.80 24.33 31.71
CA ALA A 73 10.16 23.98 33.07
C ALA A 73 9.23 22.86 33.58
N VAL A 74 9.80 21.69 33.82
CA VAL A 74 9.09 20.50 34.35
C VAL A 74 9.57 20.27 35.77
N GLN A 75 8.64 20.23 36.73
CA GLN A 75 8.98 19.92 38.11
C GLN A 75 8.86 18.42 38.36
N LEU A 76 9.92 17.82 38.89
CA LEU A 76 10.04 16.37 39.05
C LEU A 76 9.36 15.88 40.34
N HIS A 77 8.05 15.65 40.30
CA HIS A 77 7.33 15.02 41.42
C HIS A 77 7.26 13.50 41.29
N GLY A 78 6.53 12.86 42.19
CA GLY A 78 6.40 11.40 42.21
C GLY A 78 5.67 10.83 40.99
N ALA A 79 4.84 11.63 40.31
CA ALA A 79 4.12 11.22 39.11
C ALA A 79 5.03 11.29 37.87
N GLU A 80 5.76 12.40 37.68
CA GLU A 80 6.71 12.59 36.60
C GLU A 80 7.87 11.58 36.67
N LEU A 81 8.29 11.18 37.88
CA LEU A 81 9.32 10.14 38.11
C LEU A 81 8.72 8.73 38.33
N ALA A 82 7.46 8.50 37.97
CA ALA A 82 6.83 7.18 38.16
C ALA A 82 7.62 6.08 37.44
N ASP A 83 8.15 6.38 36.26
CA ASP A 83 8.85 5.41 35.42
C ASP A 83 10.37 5.41 35.59
N SER A 84 10.87 6.26 36.49
CA SER A 84 12.27 6.37 36.86
C SER A 84 12.48 6.01 38.33
N PRO A 85 12.38 4.71 38.70
CA PRO A 85 12.42 4.27 40.10
C PRO A 85 13.71 4.66 40.81
N LEU A 86 14.84 4.69 40.10
CA LEU A 86 16.14 5.12 40.64
C LEU A 86 16.17 6.62 41.01
N GLN A 87 15.29 7.43 40.42
CA GLN A 87 15.22 8.87 40.65
C GLN A 87 14.21 9.27 41.72
N ARG A 88 13.28 8.38 42.11
CA ARG A 88 12.21 8.67 43.09
C ARG A 88 12.70 9.09 44.48
N PHE A 89 13.95 8.77 44.83
CA PHE A 89 14.60 9.19 46.07
C PHE A 89 15.93 9.89 45.84
N SER A 90 16.19 10.32 44.59
CA SER A 90 17.42 11.00 44.21
C SER A 90 17.35 12.50 44.53
N ALA A 91 18.48 13.18 44.33
CA ALA A 91 18.58 14.63 44.38
C ALA A 91 17.76 15.36 43.29
N LEU A 92 17.22 14.65 42.28
CA LEU A 92 16.40 15.25 41.23
C LEU A 92 14.92 15.41 41.64
N ARG A 93 14.46 14.72 42.69
CA ARG A 93 13.05 14.80 43.09
C ARG A 93 12.75 16.15 43.76
N GLY A 94 11.69 16.82 43.30
CA GLY A 94 11.24 18.14 43.77
C GLY A 94 11.88 19.30 43.01
N GLU A 95 12.92 19.02 42.22
CA GLU A 95 13.65 20.01 41.44
C GLU A 95 12.97 20.29 40.09
N THR A 96 13.33 21.41 39.47
CA THR A 96 12.82 21.82 38.17
C THR A 96 13.88 21.59 37.09
N ILE A 97 13.51 20.89 36.03
CA ILE A 97 14.34 20.69 34.84
C ILE A 97 13.79 21.51 33.68
N PHE A 98 14.66 21.94 32.77
CA PHE A 98 14.30 22.60 31.52
C PHE A 98 14.48 21.60 30.38
N VAL A 99 13.39 21.25 29.73
CA VAL A 99 13.37 20.26 28.63
C VAL A 99 12.98 20.94 27.32
N ASP A 100 13.60 20.50 26.24
CA ASP A 100 13.22 20.91 24.88
C ASP A 100 12.15 19.97 24.34
N LEU A 101 10.92 20.46 24.24
CA LEU A 101 9.78 19.64 23.79
C LEU A 101 9.85 19.23 22.32
N ARG A 102 10.80 19.78 21.55
CA ARG A 102 11.09 19.31 20.18
C ARG A 102 11.85 17.98 20.19
N GLN A 103 12.48 17.60 21.30
CA GLN A 103 13.13 16.31 21.47
C GLN A 103 12.09 15.25 21.83
N SER A 104 12.12 14.12 21.15
CA SER A 104 11.26 12.97 21.47
C SER A 104 11.89 11.67 21.01
N GLY A 105 11.42 10.55 21.53
CA GLY A 105 11.93 9.24 21.15
C GLY A 105 11.22 8.12 21.88
N THR A 106 11.78 6.92 21.77
CA THR A 106 11.26 5.72 22.44
C THR A 106 12.36 5.11 23.31
N TYR A 107 12.08 4.84 24.58
CA TYR A 107 12.98 4.14 25.48
C TYR A 107 12.25 2.93 26.08
N GLN A 108 12.82 1.73 25.90
CA GLN A 108 12.22 0.46 26.32
C GLN A 108 10.74 0.28 25.91
N GLY A 109 10.39 0.72 24.70
CA GLY A 109 9.03 0.62 24.16
C GLY A 109 8.05 1.70 24.65
N ARG A 110 8.51 2.70 25.42
CA ARG A 110 7.70 3.86 25.84
C ARG A 110 8.15 5.11 25.11
N GLU A 111 7.19 5.86 24.60
CA GLU A 111 7.44 7.17 23.99
C GLU A 111 7.69 8.22 25.06
N TRP A 112 8.60 9.14 24.79
CA TRP A 112 8.92 10.26 25.66
C TRP A 112 9.06 11.54 24.84
N ILE A 113 8.80 12.67 25.50
CA ILE A 113 8.90 14.02 24.94
C ILE A 113 9.72 14.86 25.92
N GLY A 114 10.69 15.63 25.41
CA GLY A 114 11.66 16.37 26.20
C GLY A 114 12.76 15.51 26.81
N THR A 115 12.38 14.47 27.57
CA THR A 115 13.34 13.58 28.28
C THR A 115 12.79 12.16 28.48
N PRO A 116 13.61 11.10 28.35
CA PRO A 116 13.24 9.76 28.77
C PRO A 116 13.23 9.58 30.29
N LEU A 117 13.79 10.53 31.06
CA LEU A 117 13.96 10.43 32.52
C LEU A 117 12.66 10.71 33.29
N ALA A 118 11.74 11.48 32.72
CA ALA A 118 10.54 11.93 33.40
C ALA A 118 9.37 12.10 32.42
N ASP A 119 8.14 11.93 32.90
CA ASP A 119 6.95 12.18 32.09
C ASP A 119 6.66 13.69 32.00
N ALA A 120 7.04 14.31 30.87
CA ALA A 120 6.78 15.71 30.57
C ALA A 120 5.47 15.93 29.77
N SER A 121 4.70 14.87 29.49
CA SER A 121 3.54 14.95 28.58
C SER A 121 2.46 15.94 29.05
N GLY A 122 2.21 16.00 30.37
CA GLY A 122 1.24 16.92 30.98
C GLY A 122 1.61 18.41 30.85
N TYR A 123 2.87 18.73 30.55
CA TYR A 123 3.37 20.11 30.46
C TYR A 123 3.27 20.69 29.04
N ILE A 124 2.99 19.85 28.03
CA ILE A 124 2.82 20.29 26.63
C ILE A 124 1.66 21.30 26.50
N GLY A 125 0.59 21.10 27.26
CA GLY A 125 -0.58 22.00 27.26
C GLY A 125 -0.37 23.33 27.99
N LEU A 126 0.79 23.51 28.67
CA LEU A 126 1.12 24.74 29.38
C LEU A 126 1.90 25.74 28.52
N ILE A 127 2.34 25.35 27.31
CA ILE A 127 3.00 26.26 26.37
C ILE A 127 1.99 27.32 25.93
N GLN A 128 2.32 28.58 26.22
CA GLN A 128 1.51 29.71 25.78
C GLN A 128 1.86 30.05 24.34
N ARG A 129 0.98 29.69 23.41
CA ARG A 129 1.09 30.07 22.00
C ARG A 129 0.19 31.24 21.68
N SER A 130 0.63 32.08 20.74
CA SER A 130 -0.21 33.12 20.15
C SER A 130 -1.33 32.51 19.29
N VAL A 131 -2.41 33.28 19.07
CA VAL A 131 -3.48 32.88 18.14
C VAL A 131 -2.93 32.65 16.72
N GLY A 132 -1.92 33.43 16.32
CA GLY A 132 -1.24 33.26 15.03
C GLY A 132 -0.60 31.88 14.89
N GLU A 133 0.14 31.43 15.90
CA GLU A 133 0.79 30.11 15.87
C GLU A 133 -0.23 28.97 15.77
N LEU A 134 -1.37 29.11 16.46
CA LEU A 134 -2.47 28.15 16.44
C LEU A 134 -3.31 28.18 15.15
N THR A 135 -3.14 29.21 14.33
CA THR A 135 -3.88 29.41 13.06
C THR A 135 -2.94 29.39 11.85
N THR A 136 -1.77 28.75 11.95
CA THR A 136 -0.85 28.59 10.81
C THR A 136 -1.34 27.56 9.79
N GLY A 137 -2.32 26.72 10.12
CA GLY A 137 -2.95 25.82 9.16
C GLY A 137 -3.93 26.54 8.22
N GLY A 138 -3.92 26.17 6.95
CA GLY A 138 -4.92 26.64 5.97
C GLY A 138 -6.33 26.11 6.29
N GLY A 139 -7.33 26.94 6.04
CA GLY A 139 -8.74 26.61 6.21
C GLY A 139 -9.32 25.81 5.05
N SER A 140 -10.63 25.60 5.05
CA SER A 140 -11.33 24.89 3.97
C SER A 140 -12.41 25.75 3.31
N VAL A 141 -12.54 25.60 1.99
CA VAL A 141 -13.59 26.21 1.18
C VAL A 141 -14.32 25.09 0.44
N ARG A 142 -15.65 25.04 0.59
CA ARG A 142 -16.50 24.09 -0.15
C ARG A 142 -17.59 24.83 -0.89
N PHE A 143 -17.61 24.68 -2.21
CA PHE A 143 -18.68 25.12 -3.09
C PHE A 143 -19.55 23.94 -3.46
N ASN A 144 -20.86 24.07 -3.24
CA ASN A 144 -21.84 23.06 -3.58
C ASN A 144 -23.03 23.74 -4.28
N ALA A 145 -23.17 23.52 -5.59
CA ALA A 145 -24.15 24.18 -6.43
C ALA A 145 -24.96 23.14 -7.22
N GLY A 146 -26.28 23.26 -7.24
CA GLY A 146 -27.14 22.37 -8.03
C GLY A 146 -27.12 22.66 -9.54
N GLU A 147 -26.52 23.78 -9.96
CA GLU A 147 -26.45 24.17 -11.37
C GLU A 147 -25.05 24.60 -11.82
N SER A 148 -24.42 25.59 -11.20
CA SER A 148 -23.09 26.02 -11.65
C SER A 148 -22.24 26.75 -10.62
N VAL A 149 -20.92 26.69 -10.80
CA VAL A 149 -19.94 27.52 -10.09
C VAL A 149 -19.19 28.37 -11.12
N VAL A 150 -19.13 29.68 -10.88
CA VAL A 150 -18.46 30.64 -11.77
C VAL A 150 -17.48 31.46 -10.95
N MET A 151 -16.21 31.46 -11.37
CA MET A 151 -15.15 32.33 -10.89
C MET A 151 -14.69 33.18 -12.06
N GLN A 152 -14.94 34.49 -12.00
CA GLN A 152 -14.50 35.43 -13.02
C GLN A 152 -12.99 35.69 -12.94
N PRO A 153 -12.35 36.13 -14.04
CA PRO A 153 -10.95 36.58 -14.01
C PRO A 153 -10.71 37.61 -12.90
N GLY A 154 -9.66 37.38 -12.11
CA GLY A 154 -9.28 38.23 -10.99
C GLY A 154 -10.03 37.98 -9.66
N SER A 155 -10.95 37.02 -9.60
CA SER A 155 -11.42 36.46 -8.31
C SER A 155 -10.34 35.57 -7.68
N LEU A 156 -10.32 35.41 -6.35
CA LEU A 156 -9.32 34.64 -5.62
C LEU A 156 -9.94 33.75 -4.54
N VAL A 157 -9.49 32.50 -4.48
CA VAL A 157 -9.70 31.60 -3.33
C VAL A 157 -8.34 31.20 -2.74
N ASN A 158 -8.06 31.60 -1.51
CA ASN A 158 -6.83 31.29 -0.79
C ASN A 158 -7.06 30.28 0.33
N VAL A 159 -6.39 29.14 0.23
CA VAL A 159 -6.36 28.06 1.24
C VAL A 159 -4.92 27.70 1.64
N ALA A 160 -3.95 28.57 1.36
CA ALA A 160 -2.54 28.34 1.63
C ALA A 160 -2.23 28.08 3.11
N GLY A 161 -1.17 27.33 3.38
CA GLY A 161 -0.62 27.18 4.73
C GLY A 161 0.17 28.42 5.14
N GLY A 162 0.00 28.84 6.39
CA GLY A 162 0.80 29.88 7.02
C GLY A 162 2.15 29.36 7.52
N TRP A 163 2.88 30.17 8.29
CA TRP A 163 4.15 29.75 8.88
C TRP A 163 4.52 30.57 10.11
N ILE A 164 5.36 29.96 10.95
CA ILE A 164 5.99 30.57 12.12
C ILE A 164 7.44 30.87 11.76
N ASP A 165 7.90 32.09 12.00
CA ASP A 165 9.32 32.47 11.94
C ASP A 165 9.91 32.43 13.35
N TYR A 166 10.59 31.32 13.68
CA TYR A 166 11.26 31.17 14.96
C TYR A 166 12.50 32.04 14.99
N GLN A 167 12.54 33.02 15.89
CA GLN A 167 13.67 33.94 16.04
C GLN A 167 14.85 33.24 16.72
N SER A 168 16.07 33.54 16.24
CA SER A 168 17.31 33.02 16.82
C SER A 168 17.40 33.36 18.30
N GLY A 169 17.96 32.45 19.10
CA GLY A 169 18.02 32.64 20.54
C GLY A 169 18.93 31.64 21.24
N LYS A 170 19.20 31.91 22.51
CA LYS A 170 19.90 30.94 23.37
C LYS A 170 18.88 29.97 23.93
N ILE A 171 19.17 28.69 23.80
CA ILE A 171 18.38 27.60 24.38
C ILE A 171 19.17 27.00 25.52
N GLU A 172 18.52 26.83 26.66
CA GLU A 172 19.11 26.24 27.86
C GLU A 172 18.28 25.05 28.31
N THR A 173 18.87 23.86 28.22
CA THR A 173 18.32 22.60 28.73
C THR A 173 19.11 22.14 29.96
N SER A 174 18.44 21.44 30.87
CA SER A 174 19.10 20.91 32.06
C SER A 174 20.20 19.91 31.70
N GLN A 175 21.34 20.02 32.37
CA GLN A 175 22.44 19.07 32.24
C GLN A 175 22.55 18.23 33.51
N LEU A 176 22.72 16.93 33.35
CA LEU A 176 22.81 15.95 34.41
C LEU A 176 24.17 15.25 34.39
N VAL A 177 24.65 14.80 35.54
CA VAL A 177 25.89 14.03 35.67
C VAL A 177 25.58 12.64 36.16
N SER A 178 26.15 11.64 35.49
CA SER A 178 26.23 10.26 35.98
C SER A 178 27.57 9.65 35.62
N GLY A 179 28.21 8.97 36.58
CA GLY A 179 29.49 8.28 36.35
C GLY A 179 30.59 9.17 35.74
N GLY A 180 30.65 10.45 36.14
CA GLY A 180 31.64 11.42 35.65
C GLY A 180 31.38 12.02 34.25
N HIS A 181 30.28 11.63 33.58
CA HIS A 181 29.89 12.15 32.27
C HIS A 181 28.71 13.12 32.41
N VAL A 182 28.68 14.16 31.57
CA VAL A 182 27.57 15.10 31.47
C VAL A 182 26.61 14.64 30.37
N PHE A 183 25.32 14.61 30.68
CA PHE A 183 24.23 14.26 29.80
C PHE A 183 23.26 15.43 29.70
N ASP A 184 22.87 15.77 28.49
CA ASP A 184 21.68 16.59 28.30
C ASP A 184 20.45 15.84 28.83
N ILE A 185 19.47 16.57 29.37
CA ILE A 185 18.24 15.98 29.89
C ILE A 185 17.51 15.11 28.85
N SER A 186 17.62 15.40 27.55
CA SER A 186 17.04 14.58 26.48
C SER A 186 17.70 13.21 26.31
N GLN A 187 18.91 13.03 26.83
CA GLN A 187 19.68 11.77 26.77
C GLN A 187 19.70 11.02 28.11
N ALA A 188 19.08 11.57 29.15
CA ALA A 188 19.09 10.99 30.48
C ALA A 188 18.08 9.85 30.60
N THR A 189 18.56 8.62 30.83
CA THR A 189 17.73 7.41 30.82
C THR A 189 17.36 6.92 32.23
N PRO A 190 16.16 6.35 32.44
CA PRO A 190 15.69 5.90 33.76
C PRO A 190 16.56 4.89 34.53
N ASP A 191 17.50 4.22 33.85
CA ASP A 191 18.35 3.12 34.35
C ASP A 191 19.65 3.59 35.02
N GLN A 192 19.91 4.90 35.04
CA GLN A 192 21.07 5.51 35.72
C GLN A 192 20.63 6.41 36.87
N VAL A 193 21.52 6.66 37.82
CA VAL A 193 21.34 7.69 38.86
C VAL A 193 22.00 8.98 38.39
N TYR A 194 21.30 10.09 38.50
CA TYR A 194 21.75 11.39 38.01
C TYR A 194 21.77 12.42 39.14
N GLN A 195 22.61 13.43 38.97
CA GLN A 195 22.62 14.65 39.77
C GLN A 195 22.70 15.85 38.80
N PHE A 196 22.28 17.04 39.22
CA PHE A 196 22.44 18.23 38.38
C PHE A 196 23.93 18.52 38.13
N ALA A 197 24.27 18.84 36.89
CA ALA A 197 25.57 19.41 36.57
C ALA A 197 25.60 20.85 37.08
N GLN A 198 26.31 21.09 38.19
CA GLN A 198 26.52 22.44 38.73
C GLN A 198 27.95 22.89 38.48
N ALA A 199 28.13 24.16 38.09
CA ALA A 199 29.45 24.77 37.96
C ALA A 199 30.20 24.70 39.31
N GLY A 200 31.32 23.98 39.35
CA GLY A 200 32.13 23.83 40.56
C GLY A 200 31.62 22.81 41.58
N SER A 201 30.64 21.96 41.24
CA SER A 201 30.30 20.83 42.10
C SER A 201 31.37 19.73 42.04
N SER A 202 31.46 18.97 43.13
CA SER A 202 32.24 17.76 43.21
C SER A 202 31.30 16.57 43.38
N PHE A 203 31.52 15.51 42.61
CA PHE A 203 30.81 14.26 42.77
C PHE A 203 31.63 13.34 43.67
N THR A 204 31.06 12.88 44.79
CA THR A 204 31.69 11.90 45.67
C THR A 204 31.06 10.53 45.48
N ALA A 205 31.84 9.56 44.99
CA ALA A 205 31.44 8.16 44.88
C ALA A 205 31.79 7.41 46.17
N ASP A 206 30.78 7.02 46.96
CA ASP A 206 30.97 6.23 48.17
C ASP A 206 30.94 4.73 47.87
N HIS A 207 32.12 4.09 47.88
CA HIS A 207 32.26 2.65 47.76
C HIS A 207 32.03 1.98 49.11
N LEU A 208 30.76 1.84 49.51
CA LEU A 208 30.34 1.28 50.82
C LEU A 208 30.94 -0.09 51.15
N LYS A 209 31.27 -0.90 50.13
CA LYS A 209 31.92 -2.21 50.30
C LYS A 209 33.41 -2.11 50.67
N TRP A 210 34.06 -1.01 50.32
CA TRP A 210 35.51 -0.80 50.46
C TRP A 210 35.87 0.35 51.42
N GLY A 211 34.88 1.10 51.91
CA GLY A 211 35.10 2.21 52.84
C GLY A 211 35.86 3.39 52.24
N VAL A 212 35.84 3.54 50.91
CA VAL A 212 36.53 4.61 50.17
C VAL A 212 35.51 5.53 49.53
N SER A 213 35.69 6.84 49.73
CA SER A 213 34.96 7.89 49.04
C SER A 213 35.90 8.57 48.05
N GLU A 214 35.58 8.53 46.76
CA GLU A 214 36.35 9.22 45.72
C GLU A 214 35.62 10.49 45.28
N THR A 215 36.23 11.65 45.52
CA THR A 215 35.67 12.95 45.14
C THR A 215 36.29 13.42 43.82
N PHE A 216 35.45 13.52 42.80
CA PHE A 216 35.78 14.02 41.48
C PHE A 216 35.33 15.48 41.37
N ASN A 217 36.28 16.40 41.24
CA ASN A 217 35.99 17.83 41.08
C ASN A 217 35.71 18.14 39.60
N HIS A 218 34.56 18.75 39.30
CA HIS A 218 34.31 19.24 37.94
C HIS A 218 35.12 20.51 37.66
N ALA A 219 35.67 20.62 36.45
CA ALA A 219 36.37 21.82 36.00
C ALA A 219 35.44 23.06 36.09
N PRO A 220 35.95 24.26 36.40
CA PRO A 220 35.15 25.48 36.63
C PRO A 220 34.46 26.06 35.37
N LEU A 221 34.39 25.29 34.27
CA LEU A 221 33.85 25.67 32.97
C LEU A 221 32.64 24.83 32.55
N ILE A 222 31.85 24.29 33.48
CA ILE A 222 30.47 23.96 33.16
C ILE A 222 29.69 25.28 33.17
N ALA A 223 29.91 26.09 32.13
CA ALA A 223 28.95 27.12 31.77
C ALA A 223 27.59 26.41 31.62
N THR A 224 26.52 27.06 32.07
CA THR A 224 25.17 26.72 31.62
C THR A 224 25.25 26.35 30.14
N ALA A 225 24.76 25.16 29.76
CA ALA A 225 24.86 24.65 28.39
C ALA A 225 23.88 25.38 27.46
N ALA A 226 23.82 26.71 27.62
CA ALA A 226 23.11 27.61 26.75
C ALA A 226 23.84 27.63 25.41
N HIS A 227 23.33 26.89 24.43
CA HIS A 227 23.80 27.01 23.05
C HIS A 227 22.92 28.01 22.30
N PHE A 228 23.54 28.69 21.33
CA PHE A 228 22.80 29.54 20.42
C PHE A 228 22.22 28.67 19.30
N GLU A 229 20.93 28.83 19.02
CA GLU A 229 20.29 28.24 17.85
C GLU A 229 19.88 29.37 16.89
N ASP A 230 20.20 29.15 15.61
CA ASP A 230 19.69 29.99 14.53
C ASP A 230 18.18 29.84 14.40
N GLY A 231 17.54 30.95 14.06
CA GLY A 231 16.14 31.00 13.71
C GLY A 231 15.81 30.16 12.49
N TYR A 232 14.56 29.73 12.40
CA TYR A 232 14.09 28.90 11.29
C TYR A 232 12.60 29.11 11.05
N VAL A 233 12.19 28.94 9.80
CA VAL A 233 10.77 28.92 9.45
C VAL A 233 10.21 27.53 9.70
N GLN A 234 8.99 27.46 10.23
CA GLN A 234 8.19 26.26 10.34
C GLN A 234 6.83 26.51 9.68
N GLY A 235 6.55 25.85 8.57
CA GLY A 235 5.27 26.02 7.87
C GLY A 235 4.15 25.17 8.46
N GLY A 236 2.94 25.69 8.36
CA GLY A 236 1.70 25.00 8.68
C GLY A 236 1.18 24.19 7.50
N ALA A 237 0.26 23.27 7.79
CA ALA A 237 -0.42 22.49 6.75
C ALA A 237 -1.27 23.39 5.84
N GLY A 238 -1.37 23.02 4.57
CA GLY A 238 -2.27 23.62 3.61
C GLY A 238 -3.73 23.24 3.85
N GLY A 239 -4.63 24.05 3.31
CA GLY A 239 -6.07 23.91 3.44
C GLY A 239 -6.70 22.99 2.37
N SER A 240 -8.00 23.16 2.15
CA SER A 240 -8.72 22.42 1.10
C SER A 240 -9.71 23.30 0.33
N PHE A 241 -9.77 23.14 -0.99
CA PHE A 241 -10.79 23.74 -1.84
C PHE A 241 -11.55 22.65 -2.61
N ALA A 242 -12.85 22.53 -2.34
CA ALA A 242 -13.71 21.53 -2.97
C ALA A 242 -14.85 22.20 -3.74
N ILE A 243 -15.05 21.78 -4.98
CA ILE A 243 -16.12 22.26 -5.86
C ILE A 243 -16.99 21.08 -6.27
N ILE A 244 -18.28 21.17 -5.98
CA ILE A 244 -19.30 20.19 -6.41
C ILE A 244 -20.37 20.96 -7.15
N ALA A 245 -20.40 20.80 -8.46
CA ALA A 245 -21.40 21.42 -9.33
C ALA A 245 -21.43 20.69 -10.68
N PRO A 246 -22.58 20.59 -11.35
CA PRO A 246 -22.65 19.88 -12.62
C PRO A 246 -21.98 20.66 -13.77
N ALA A 247 -21.78 21.97 -13.61
CA ALA A 247 -21.01 22.79 -14.55
C ALA A 247 -20.15 23.83 -13.81
N VAL A 248 -18.96 24.13 -14.34
CA VAL A 248 -18.04 25.11 -13.75
C VAL A 248 -17.39 26.01 -14.79
N ALA A 249 -17.14 27.25 -14.40
CA ALA A 249 -16.30 28.20 -15.12
C ALA A 249 -15.24 28.72 -14.14
N LEU A 250 -14.00 28.22 -14.26
CA LEU A 250 -12.91 28.49 -13.32
C LEU A 250 -11.90 29.46 -13.94
N ASP A 251 -12.30 30.72 -14.15
CA ASP A 251 -11.43 31.75 -14.74
C ASP A 251 -10.67 32.59 -13.70
N GLY A 252 -10.95 32.37 -12.40
CA GLY A 252 -10.28 33.04 -11.28
C GLY A 252 -8.98 32.36 -10.83
N ASN A 253 -8.33 32.98 -9.86
CA ASN A 253 -7.10 32.50 -9.22
C ASN A 253 -7.39 31.65 -7.98
N MET A 254 -6.49 30.71 -7.70
CA MET A 254 -6.54 29.84 -6.53
C MET A 254 -5.13 29.73 -5.96
N THR A 255 -4.98 29.71 -4.64
CA THR A 255 -3.67 29.54 -4.00
C THR A 255 -3.73 28.56 -2.83
N GLY A 256 -2.80 27.61 -2.83
CA GLY A 256 -2.71 26.51 -1.87
C GLY A 256 -1.28 26.22 -1.39
N ALA A 257 -0.33 27.13 -1.63
CA ALA A 257 1.07 26.93 -1.30
C ALA A 257 1.31 26.65 0.20
N THR A 258 2.36 25.87 0.49
CA THR A 258 2.87 25.64 1.84
C THR A 258 4.37 25.89 1.88
N VAL A 259 4.88 26.28 3.04
CA VAL A 259 6.32 26.53 3.24
C VAL A 259 6.92 25.33 3.98
N THR A 260 7.96 24.71 3.44
CA THR A 260 8.68 23.64 4.16
C THR A 260 9.94 24.22 4.80
N GLY A 261 9.98 24.22 6.13
CA GLY A 261 11.14 24.66 6.90
C GLY A 261 12.34 23.70 6.81
N PRO A 262 13.57 24.16 7.11
CA PRO A 262 14.77 23.32 7.13
C PRO A 262 14.67 22.10 8.06
N ARG A 263 13.84 22.19 9.11
CA ARG A 263 13.58 21.12 10.08
C ARG A 263 12.41 20.20 9.71
N GLN A 264 11.69 20.50 8.63
CA GLN A 264 10.50 19.74 8.18
C GLN A 264 10.80 18.86 6.96
N ARG A 265 12.07 18.57 6.65
CA ARG A 265 12.43 17.81 5.44
C ARG A 265 11.95 16.36 5.46
N SER A 266 11.96 15.70 6.62
CA SER A 266 11.49 14.32 6.79
C SER A 266 9.97 14.21 7.02
N ALA A 267 9.34 15.31 7.44
CA ALA A 267 7.91 15.42 7.69
C ALA A 267 7.44 16.81 7.24
N PRO A 268 7.37 17.05 5.91
CA PRO A 268 6.92 18.34 5.39
C PRO A 268 5.46 18.59 5.78
N PRO A 269 5.05 19.86 5.92
CA PRO A 269 3.64 20.18 6.12
C PRO A 269 2.81 19.61 4.97
N ALA A 270 1.65 19.05 5.28
CA ALA A 270 0.74 18.54 4.27
C ALA A 270 0.38 19.66 3.27
N GLY A 271 0.50 19.39 1.98
CA GLY A 271 0.13 20.36 0.95
C GLY A 271 -1.39 20.57 0.88
N SER A 272 -1.83 21.70 0.34
CA SER A 272 -3.26 21.96 0.17
C SER A 272 -3.91 20.99 -0.83
N SER A 273 -5.19 20.70 -0.65
CA SER A 273 -5.95 19.83 -1.56
C SER A 273 -6.96 20.61 -2.38
N TRP A 274 -7.04 20.28 -3.67
CA TRP A 274 -8.07 20.79 -4.57
C TRP A 274 -8.89 19.63 -5.12
N SER A 275 -10.22 19.75 -5.10
CA SER A 275 -11.12 18.74 -5.66
C SER A 275 -12.28 19.34 -6.46
N LEU A 276 -12.62 18.69 -7.55
CA LEU A 276 -13.72 19.06 -8.44
C LEU A 276 -14.56 17.82 -8.77
N ALA A 277 -15.85 17.87 -8.50
CA ALA A 277 -16.80 16.82 -8.84
C ALA A 277 -17.98 17.37 -9.66
N PHE A 278 -18.24 16.77 -10.81
CA PHE A 278 -19.30 17.18 -11.73
C PHE A 278 -20.66 16.59 -11.36
N LEU A 279 -21.21 17.05 -10.23
CA LEU A 279 -22.39 16.46 -9.60
C LEU A 279 -23.48 17.48 -9.25
N ALA A 280 -24.71 16.99 -9.30
CA ALA A 280 -25.89 17.58 -8.70
C ALA A 280 -26.75 16.48 -8.06
N GLN A 281 -27.90 16.83 -7.49
CA GLN A 281 -28.85 15.87 -6.93
C GLN A 281 -30.10 15.74 -7.82
N ASP A 282 -30.63 14.52 -7.96
CA ASP A 282 -31.98 14.30 -8.53
C ASP A 282 -33.00 14.98 -7.60
N PRO A 283 -33.87 15.88 -8.09
CA PRO A 283 -34.86 16.56 -7.25
C PRO A 283 -35.99 15.67 -6.71
N ARG A 284 -36.07 14.39 -7.11
CA ARG A 284 -37.17 13.49 -6.72
C ARG A 284 -37.02 13.00 -5.26
N PRO A 285 -37.99 13.30 -4.37
CA PRO A 285 -37.99 12.78 -3.00
C PRO A 285 -38.31 11.27 -2.97
N PRO A 286 -37.90 10.54 -1.92
CA PRO A 286 -37.16 11.01 -0.75
C PRO A 286 -35.63 10.84 -0.85
N LEU A 287 -35.09 10.28 -1.94
CA LEU A 287 -33.71 9.77 -1.97
C LEU A 287 -32.65 10.78 -2.43
N PHE A 288 -33.02 11.81 -3.20
CA PHE A 288 -32.11 12.89 -3.66
C PHE A 288 -30.71 12.42 -4.09
N LEU A 289 -30.68 11.37 -4.91
CA LEU A 289 -29.45 10.67 -5.28
C LEU A 289 -28.51 11.60 -6.07
N PRO A 290 -27.19 11.47 -5.90
CA PRO A 290 -26.23 12.19 -6.74
C PRO A 290 -26.38 11.76 -8.19
N THR A 291 -26.16 12.69 -9.11
CA THR A 291 -26.21 12.50 -10.57
C THR A 291 -25.19 13.40 -11.25
N SER A 292 -24.71 13.01 -12.44
CA SER A 292 -23.92 13.88 -13.31
C SER A 292 -24.75 14.30 -14.54
N PRO A 293 -25.55 15.38 -14.44
CA PRO A 293 -26.52 15.73 -15.48
C PRO A 293 -25.91 16.42 -16.71
N THR A 294 -24.73 17.03 -16.58
CA THR A 294 -24.03 17.73 -17.66
C THR A 294 -22.54 17.37 -17.63
N PRO A 295 -22.16 16.11 -17.89
CA PRO A 295 -20.76 15.71 -17.84
C PRO A 295 -19.96 16.43 -18.94
N PRO A 296 -18.96 17.26 -18.59
CA PRO A 296 -18.16 17.96 -19.58
C PRO A 296 -17.04 17.08 -20.14
N ARG A 297 -16.39 17.57 -21.20
CA ARG A 297 -15.04 17.15 -21.58
C ARG A 297 -14.04 18.06 -20.88
N VAL A 298 -13.17 17.46 -20.05
CA VAL A 298 -12.14 18.16 -19.30
C VAL A 298 -10.80 18.09 -20.05
N PHE A 299 -10.17 19.23 -20.28
CA PHE A 299 -8.82 19.31 -20.85
C PHE A 299 -7.83 19.77 -19.78
N ILE A 300 -6.77 18.99 -19.56
CA ILE A 300 -5.65 19.39 -18.70
C ILE A 300 -4.59 20.05 -19.57
N ARG A 301 -4.52 21.39 -19.57
CA ARG A 301 -3.58 22.17 -20.40
C ARG A 301 -3.41 23.60 -19.85
N PRO A 302 -2.25 24.25 -20.07
CA PRO A 302 -1.97 25.58 -19.51
C PRO A 302 -2.91 26.68 -20.01
N ASP A 303 -3.40 26.60 -21.25
CA ASP A 303 -4.22 27.66 -21.84
C ASP A 303 -5.67 27.23 -22.11
N ALA A 304 -6.61 28.01 -21.58
CA ALA A 304 -8.01 28.01 -21.99
C ALA A 304 -8.23 29.14 -23.01
N SER A 305 -8.20 28.84 -24.31
CA SER A 305 -8.66 29.79 -25.35
C SER A 305 -10.20 29.90 -25.34
N HIS A 306 -10.78 30.25 -24.20
CA HIS A 306 -12.23 30.43 -24.04
C HIS A 306 -12.51 31.86 -23.60
N ALA A 307 -13.56 32.47 -24.15
CA ALA A 307 -14.06 33.74 -23.63
C ALA A 307 -14.51 33.53 -22.17
N PRO A 308 -14.24 34.50 -21.27
CA PRO A 308 -14.73 34.45 -19.89
C PRO A 308 -16.23 34.15 -19.81
N ALA A 309 -16.66 33.60 -18.68
CA ALA A 309 -18.07 33.43 -18.40
C ALA A 309 -18.84 34.76 -18.46
N ASP A 310 -20.11 34.71 -18.82
CA ASP A 310 -20.95 35.90 -18.88
C ASP A 310 -21.15 36.51 -17.48
N SER A 311 -21.40 37.82 -17.40
CA SER A 311 -21.66 38.49 -16.11
C SER A 311 -22.87 37.91 -15.39
N PHE A 312 -22.84 37.94 -14.05
CA PHE A 312 -23.97 37.48 -13.24
C PHE A 312 -25.24 38.24 -13.61
N ALA A 313 -26.32 37.48 -13.84
CA ALA A 313 -27.63 38.02 -14.16
C ALA A 313 -28.73 37.14 -13.58
N LEU A 314 -29.90 37.72 -13.37
CA LEU A 314 -31.11 37.00 -12.98
C LEU A 314 -32.11 36.98 -14.14
N ASP A 315 -32.82 35.87 -14.31
CA ASP A 315 -33.94 35.76 -15.22
C ASP A 315 -35.20 36.47 -14.68
N ALA A 316 -36.28 36.47 -15.46
CA ALA A 316 -37.55 37.09 -15.06
C ALA A 316 -38.20 36.46 -13.81
N SER A 317 -37.77 35.25 -13.42
CA SER A 317 -38.24 34.53 -12.23
C SER A 317 -37.32 34.74 -11.02
N GLY A 318 -36.23 35.51 -11.16
CA GLY A 318 -35.25 35.74 -10.11
C GLY A 318 -34.23 34.60 -9.93
N ASN A 319 -34.15 33.66 -10.87
CA ASN A 319 -33.12 32.61 -10.87
C ASN A 319 -31.86 33.13 -11.57
N ALA A 320 -30.69 32.62 -11.18
CA ALA A 320 -29.46 32.93 -11.90
C ALA A 320 -29.55 32.45 -13.35
N VAL A 321 -29.03 33.27 -14.28
CA VAL A 321 -28.92 32.88 -15.69
C VAL A 321 -27.92 31.73 -15.81
N ALA A 322 -28.34 30.71 -16.55
CA ALA A 322 -27.56 29.50 -16.71
C ALA A 322 -26.23 29.75 -17.44
N LEU A 323 -25.22 28.95 -17.09
CA LEU A 323 -23.90 29.06 -17.71
C LEU A 323 -23.96 28.80 -19.23
N ARG A 324 -23.19 29.56 -20.01
CA ARG A 324 -23.09 29.44 -21.47
C ARG A 324 -22.77 28.00 -21.90
N ALA A 325 -23.36 27.54 -22.99
CA ALA A 325 -23.34 26.12 -23.38
C ALA A 325 -21.92 25.55 -23.58
N ASP A 326 -21.01 26.33 -24.17
CA ASP A 326 -19.59 25.96 -24.33
C ASP A 326 -18.88 25.74 -22.99
N ARG A 327 -19.20 26.54 -21.96
CA ARG A 327 -18.65 26.43 -20.60
C ARG A 327 -19.28 25.29 -19.78
N ARG A 328 -20.41 24.75 -20.22
CA ARG A 328 -20.99 23.51 -19.67
C ARG A 328 -20.44 22.26 -20.35
N GLN A 329 -20.04 22.36 -21.62
CA GLN A 329 -19.50 21.24 -22.39
C GLN A 329 -18.00 21.04 -22.21
N PHE A 330 -17.26 22.11 -21.95
CA PHE A 330 -15.80 22.09 -21.88
C PHE A 330 -15.30 22.78 -20.62
N VAL A 331 -14.39 22.10 -19.91
CA VAL A 331 -13.67 22.65 -18.76
C VAL A 331 -12.18 22.50 -19.02
N THR A 332 -11.41 23.55 -18.77
CA THR A 332 -9.95 23.49 -18.85
C THR A 332 -9.38 23.60 -17.44
N ILE A 333 -8.47 22.69 -17.09
CA ILE A 333 -7.74 22.70 -15.83
C ILE A 333 -6.27 22.96 -16.14
N SER A 334 -5.71 23.99 -15.52
CA SER A 334 -4.30 24.33 -15.69
C SER A 334 -3.41 23.39 -14.86
N PRO A 335 -2.29 22.88 -15.42
CA PRO A 335 -1.25 22.20 -14.65
C PRO A 335 -0.63 23.06 -13.55
N GLU A 336 -0.69 24.40 -13.70
CA GLU A 336 -0.18 25.36 -12.73
C GLU A 336 -0.84 25.24 -11.35
N LEU A 337 -2.02 24.63 -11.29
CA LEU A 337 -2.71 24.35 -10.04
C LEU A 337 -1.84 23.56 -9.06
N LEU A 338 -1.05 22.59 -9.55
CA LEU A 338 -0.10 21.82 -8.74
C LEU A 338 1.32 22.41 -8.74
N ASN A 339 1.64 23.32 -9.67
CA ASN A 339 2.95 23.92 -9.79
C ASN A 339 2.99 25.31 -9.14
N ALA A 340 2.61 26.37 -9.85
CA ALA A 340 2.66 27.73 -9.35
C ALA A 340 1.65 28.04 -8.22
N ASP A 341 0.43 27.50 -8.30
CA ASP A 341 -0.63 27.79 -7.31
C ASP A 341 -0.41 27.03 -5.98
N GLY A 342 0.45 26.01 -6.00
CA GLY A 342 0.99 25.36 -4.81
C GLY A 342 0.11 24.30 -4.16
N PHE A 343 -0.94 23.82 -4.82
CA PHE A 343 -1.69 22.67 -4.29
C PHE A 343 -0.82 21.42 -4.29
N GLY A 344 -0.84 20.68 -3.18
CA GLY A 344 -0.15 19.40 -3.06
C GLY A 344 -0.98 18.20 -3.52
N SER A 345 -2.29 18.36 -3.70
CA SER A 345 -3.17 17.28 -4.14
C SER A 345 -4.29 17.76 -5.06
N LEU A 346 -4.58 16.96 -6.10
CA LEU A 346 -5.62 17.19 -7.10
C LEU A 346 -6.57 16.00 -7.16
N ALA A 347 -7.88 16.23 -7.13
CA ALA A 347 -8.90 15.22 -7.43
C ALA A 347 -9.94 15.75 -8.42
N ILE A 348 -10.16 15.05 -9.54
CA ILE A 348 -11.23 15.35 -10.50
C ILE A 348 -12.12 14.12 -10.62
N GLU A 349 -13.41 14.30 -10.33
CA GLU A 349 -14.46 13.30 -10.49
C GLU A 349 -15.42 13.73 -11.59
N ASN A 350 -15.15 13.22 -12.80
CA ASN A 350 -15.93 13.39 -14.01
C ASN A 350 -16.46 12.04 -14.52
N SER A 351 -16.98 11.21 -13.60
CA SER A 351 -17.29 9.79 -13.84
C SER A 351 -18.26 9.48 -14.99
N ASP A 352 -18.93 10.48 -15.56
CA ASP A 352 -19.81 10.36 -16.74
C ASP A 352 -19.34 11.16 -17.96
N GLY A 353 -18.18 11.81 -17.89
CA GLY A 353 -17.57 12.59 -18.97
C GLY A 353 -16.11 12.21 -19.24
N ASP A 354 -15.47 12.91 -20.16
CA ASP A 354 -14.09 12.59 -20.58
C ASP A 354 -13.07 13.49 -19.90
N ILE A 355 -11.85 12.97 -19.69
CA ILE A 355 -10.68 13.74 -19.30
C ILE A 355 -9.55 13.47 -20.31
N THR A 356 -8.98 14.54 -20.88
CA THR A 356 -7.86 14.45 -21.83
C THR A 356 -6.71 15.34 -21.40
N MET A 357 -5.51 14.78 -21.36
CA MET A 357 -4.26 15.51 -21.18
C MET A 357 -3.36 15.32 -22.41
N PRO A 358 -3.15 16.34 -23.25
CA PRO A 358 -2.39 16.21 -24.49
C PRO A 358 -0.88 16.06 -24.25
N ALA A 359 -0.18 15.59 -25.28
CA ALA A 359 1.27 15.48 -25.28
C ALA A 359 1.96 16.84 -25.02
N GLY A 360 3.14 16.79 -24.41
CA GLY A 360 3.90 18.00 -24.05
C GLY A 360 3.39 18.74 -22.80
N VAL A 361 2.26 18.34 -22.22
CA VAL A 361 1.79 18.87 -20.92
C VAL A 361 2.43 18.08 -19.78
N SER A 362 2.92 18.77 -18.76
CA SER A 362 3.41 18.16 -17.52
C SER A 362 2.66 18.72 -16.32
N MET A 363 2.22 17.84 -15.44
CA MET A 363 1.58 18.18 -14.17
C MET A 363 2.29 17.43 -13.05
N SER A 364 2.90 18.17 -12.12
CA SER A 364 3.68 17.60 -11.01
C SER A 364 3.15 18.06 -9.66
N ALA A 365 2.67 17.13 -8.84
CA ALA A 365 2.38 17.38 -7.44
C ALA A 365 3.69 17.58 -6.66
N ALA A 366 3.60 18.27 -5.52
CA ALA A 366 4.68 18.33 -4.54
C ALA A 366 5.05 16.93 -4.01
N PRO A 367 6.27 16.72 -3.49
CA PRO A 367 6.66 15.43 -2.90
C PRO A 367 5.68 14.97 -1.80
N GLY A 368 5.23 13.72 -1.87
CA GLY A 368 4.19 13.17 -1.01
C GLY A 368 2.75 13.56 -1.39
N GLY A 369 2.58 14.34 -2.47
CA GLY A 369 1.29 14.79 -2.98
C GLY A 369 0.47 13.72 -3.71
N SER A 370 -0.68 14.10 -4.26
CA SER A 370 -1.56 13.15 -4.97
C SER A 370 -2.26 13.71 -6.21
N ILE A 371 -2.48 12.86 -7.21
CA ILE A 371 -3.26 13.16 -8.41
C ILE A 371 -4.30 12.06 -8.57
N ARG A 372 -5.59 12.40 -8.55
CA ARG A 372 -6.70 11.47 -8.74
C ARG A 372 -7.63 11.93 -9.86
N LEU A 373 -7.79 11.13 -10.89
CA LEU A 373 -8.66 11.41 -12.04
C LEU A 373 -9.65 10.25 -12.21
N SER A 374 -10.95 10.54 -12.19
CA SER A 374 -12.02 9.58 -12.48
C SER A 374 -12.87 10.11 -13.62
N ALA A 375 -13.08 9.29 -14.65
CA ALA A 375 -13.77 9.67 -15.87
C ALA A 375 -14.60 8.51 -16.45
N ALA A 376 -15.47 8.79 -17.40
CA ALA A 376 -15.99 7.77 -18.31
C ALA A 376 -14.87 7.28 -19.24
N ASN A 377 -14.11 8.21 -19.85
CA ASN A 377 -12.91 7.91 -20.61
C ASN A 377 -11.76 8.84 -20.18
N LEU A 378 -10.55 8.29 -20.13
CA LEU A 378 -9.37 9.00 -19.66
C LEU A 378 -8.21 8.80 -20.64
N ASP A 379 -7.73 9.89 -21.22
CA ASP A 379 -6.65 9.90 -22.20
C ASP A 379 -5.47 10.76 -21.70
N VAL A 380 -4.31 10.14 -21.52
CA VAL A 380 -3.09 10.77 -20.96
C VAL A 380 -1.93 10.60 -21.93
N GLU A 381 -1.62 11.67 -22.66
CA GLU A 381 -0.53 11.75 -23.63
C GLU A 381 0.71 12.49 -23.07
N GLY A 382 0.56 13.18 -21.93
CA GLY A 382 1.63 13.97 -21.29
C GLY A 382 2.26 13.30 -20.06
N ARG A 383 2.82 14.11 -19.15
CA ARG A 383 3.53 13.64 -17.95
C ARG A 383 2.79 13.97 -16.65
N LEU A 384 2.52 12.95 -15.83
CA LEU A 384 2.03 13.10 -14.46
C LEU A 384 3.13 12.68 -13.47
N SER A 385 3.39 13.52 -12.46
CA SER A 385 4.43 13.27 -11.46
C SER A 385 3.92 13.56 -10.04
N ALA A 386 4.17 12.67 -9.09
CA ALA A 386 3.90 12.86 -7.66
C ALA A 386 4.98 12.13 -6.83
N PRO A 387 6.18 12.71 -6.65
CA PRO A 387 7.33 12.01 -6.06
C PRO A 387 7.03 11.47 -4.65
N GLY A 388 7.16 10.15 -4.45
CA GLY A 388 6.79 9.47 -3.20
C GLY A 388 5.31 9.62 -2.78
N GLY A 389 4.47 10.12 -3.69
CA GLY A 389 3.05 10.40 -3.51
C GLY A 389 2.16 9.34 -4.17
N SER A 390 0.99 9.74 -4.68
CA SER A 390 0.06 8.81 -5.36
C SER A 390 -0.54 9.35 -6.66
N ILE A 391 -0.69 8.47 -7.65
CA ILE A 391 -1.42 8.74 -8.90
C ILE A 391 -2.52 7.68 -9.02
N VAL A 392 -3.78 8.09 -9.09
CA VAL A 392 -4.94 7.19 -9.22
C VAL A 392 -5.79 7.60 -10.41
N LEU A 393 -5.88 6.74 -11.40
CA LEU A 393 -6.55 6.96 -12.68
C LEU A 393 -7.69 5.93 -12.80
N SER A 394 -8.91 6.39 -13.06
CA SER A 394 -10.08 5.51 -13.17
C SER A 394 -10.94 5.84 -14.38
N ALA A 395 -11.23 4.84 -15.22
CA ALA A 395 -12.14 4.94 -16.36
C ALA A 395 -13.32 3.96 -16.18
N LEU A 396 -14.53 4.48 -16.09
CA LEU A 396 -15.72 3.74 -15.66
C LEU A 396 -16.64 3.48 -16.86
N ASP A 397 -16.87 2.20 -17.15
CA ASP A 397 -17.85 1.78 -18.16
C ASP A 397 -19.26 2.13 -17.70
N PHE A 398 -19.55 1.86 -16.42
CA PHE A 398 -20.84 2.14 -15.82
C PHE A 398 -20.79 3.30 -14.82
N SER A 399 -21.77 4.21 -14.92
CA SER A 399 -21.88 5.35 -14.03
C SER A 399 -21.99 4.89 -12.56
N PRO A 400 -21.14 5.37 -11.64
CA PRO A 400 -21.24 5.03 -10.22
C PRO A 400 -22.57 5.48 -9.62
N TYR A 401 -23.21 6.50 -10.21
CA TYR A 401 -24.47 7.05 -9.74
C TYR A 401 -25.70 6.27 -10.24
N ALA A 402 -25.52 5.39 -11.24
CA ALA A 402 -26.55 4.49 -11.73
C ALA A 402 -26.60 3.14 -10.99
N VAL A 403 -25.56 2.80 -10.20
CA VAL A 403 -25.48 1.52 -9.47
C VAL A 403 -26.58 1.40 -8.41
N ALA A 404 -26.75 2.41 -7.55
CA ALA A 404 -27.77 2.36 -6.50
C ALA A 404 -29.21 2.27 -7.05
N PRO A 405 -29.61 3.07 -8.08
CA PRO A 405 -30.88 2.87 -8.77
C PRO A 405 -31.06 1.48 -9.39
N LEU A 406 -30.00 0.92 -9.99
CA LEU A 406 -30.02 -0.43 -10.57
C LEU A 406 -30.33 -1.48 -9.49
N LEU A 407 -29.59 -1.47 -8.38
CA LEU A 407 -29.76 -2.41 -7.26
C LEU A 407 -31.11 -2.26 -6.55
N ALA A 408 -31.68 -1.04 -6.56
CA ALA A 408 -32.99 -0.77 -5.98
C ALA A 408 -34.16 -1.22 -6.87
N THR A 409 -33.91 -1.51 -8.15
CA THR A 409 -34.94 -1.87 -9.13
C THR A 409 -35.24 -3.37 -9.04
N PRO A 410 -36.47 -3.80 -8.65
CA PRO A 410 -36.81 -5.21 -8.56
C PRO A 410 -36.69 -5.91 -9.91
N GLY A 411 -35.93 -7.01 -9.95
CA GLY A 411 -35.71 -7.78 -11.18
C GLY A 411 -34.73 -7.14 -12.17
N ALA A 412 -33.99 -6.11 -11.76
CA ALA A 412 -32.90 -5.55 -12.56
C ALA A 412 -31.90 -6.63 -12.98
N GLN A 413 -31.30 -6.44 -14.15
CA GLN A 413 -30.23 -7.27 -14.69
C GLN A 413 -29.00 -6.40 -14.90
N THR A 414 -27.81 -7.01 -14.81
CA THR A 414 -26.56 -6.30 -15.12
C THR A 414 -26.61 -5.77 -16.56
N PRO A 415 -26.37 -4.46 -16.78
CA PRO A 415 -26.30 -3.89 -18.11
C PRO A 415 -25.16 -4.51 -18.94
N PRO A 416 -25.29 -4.59 -20.27
CA PRO A 416 -24.15 -4.91 -21.12
C PRO A 416 -23.10 -3.80 -21.03
N PRO A 417 -21.81 -4.10 -21.30
CA PRO A 417 -20.76 -3.08 -21.41
C PRO A 417 -21.11 -1.99 -22.43
N ASP A 418 -20.73 -0.75 -22.14
CA ASP A 418 -20.91 0.40 -23.03
C ASP A 418 -19.61 0.66 -23.81
N PRO A 419 -19.55 0.34 -25.12
CA PRO A 419 -18.32 0.50 -25.90
C PRO A 419 -17.86 1.95 -26.06
N SER A 420 -18.68 2.95 -25.70
CA SER A 420 -18.30 4.37 -25.73
C SER A 420 -17.59 4.85 -24.47
N ARG A 421 -17.47 4.00 -23.44
CA ARG A 421 -16.97 4.34 -22.11
C ARG A 421 -15.99 3.29 -21.57
N GLY A 422 -15.38 3.60 -20.44
CA GLY A 422 -14.51 2.68 -19.70
C GLY A 422 -13.10 2.58 -20.26
N HIS A 423 -12.70 3.48 -21.16
CA HIS A 423 -11.40 3.44 -21.84
C HIS A 423 -10.37 4.31 -21.12
N PHE A 424 -9.22 3.72 -20.82
CA PHE A 424 -8.01 4.41 -20.40
C PHE A 424 -6.92 4.27 -21.48
N SER A 425 -6.33 5.37 -21.93
CA SER A 425 -5.16 5.39 -22.80
C SER A 425 -3.98 6.13 -22.17
N LEU A 426 -2.80 5.51 -22.23
CA LEU A 426 -1.52 6.13 -21.92
C LEU A 426 -0.69 6.20 -23.20
N GLY A 427 -0.54 7.40 -23.74
CA GLY A 427 0.14 7.65 -25.02
C GLY A 427 1.62 7.28 -25.02
N SER A 428 2.21 7.08 -26.21
CA SER A 428 3.59 6.57 -26.37
C SER A 428 4.68 7.49 -25.82
N GLU A 429 4.39 8.78 -25.61
CA GLU A 429 5.32 9.75 -24.99
C GLU A 429 4.97 10.07 -23.53
N ALA A 430 3.90 9.45 -23.02
CA ALA A 430 3.37 9.73 -21.71
C ALA A 430 4.20 9.07 -20.60
N SER A 431 4.20 9.71 -19.43
CA SER A 431 4.89 9.17 -18.26
C SER A 431 4.10 9.38 -16.98
N LEU A 432 3.94 8.32 -16.20
CA LEU A 432 3.41 8.37 -14.83
C LEU A 432 4.57 8.10 -13.87
N SER A 433 4.88 9.04 -12.98
CA SER A 433 6.00 8.88 -12.04
C SER A 433 5.61 9.22 -10.62
N THR A 434 5.88 8.31 -9.69
CA THR A 434 5.88 8.55 -8.25
C THR A 434 7.23 8.24 -7.64
N ALA A 435 8.29 8.27 -8.45
CA ALA A 435 9.63 7.93 -8.03
C ALA A 435 10.10 8.81 -6.86
N GLY A 436 10.77 8.19 -5.90
CA GLY A 436 11.34 8.87 -4.74
C GLY A 436 12.49 9.80 -5.13
N LEU A 437 12.70 10.85 -4.35
CA LEU A 437 13.72 11.87 -4.61
C LEU A 437 15.14 11.33 -4.46
N VAL A 438 16.04 11.87 -5.27
CA VAL A 438 17.49 11.77 -5.08
C VAL A 438 17.95 13.02 -4.36
N VAL A 439 18.36 12.85 -3.10
CA VAL A 439 18.80 13.93 -2.21
C VAL A 439 20.30 13.81 -1.98
N ASP A 440 21.03 14.88 -2.25
CA ASP A 440 22.47 14.99 -1.99
C ASP A 440 22.71 16.13 -1.00
N ASP A 441 23.05 15.79 0.25
CA ASP A 441 23.38 16.73 1.31
C ASP A 441 24.90 16.85 1.53
N ARG A 442 25.72 16.32 0.60
CA ARG A 442 27.19 16.49 0.65
C ARG A 442 27.55 17.98 0.57
N PRO A 443 28.62 18.42 1.26
CA PRO A 443 29.14 19.78 1.12
C PRO A 443 29.43 20.13 -0.34
N GLY A 444 28.93 21.27 -0.79
CA GLY A 444 29.13 21.75 -2.18
C GLY A 444 28.10 21.25 -3.19
N SER A 445 27.12 20.43 -2.79
CA SER A 445 25.96 20.09 -3.63
C SER A 445 25.01 21.29 -3.79
N ALA A 446 24.34 21.39 -4.94
CA ALA A 446 23.50 22.53 -5.29
C ALA A 446 22.29 22.75 -4.37
N ASN A 447 21.75 21.68 -3.79
CA ASN A 447 20.53 21.70 -2.96
C ASN A 447 20.79 21.25 -1.52
N GLN A 448 22.02 21.38 -1.04
CA GLN A 448 22.43 20.93 0.29
C GLN A 448 21.44 21.39 1.38
N GLY A 449 20.79 20.45 2.06
CA GLY A 449 19.93 20.78 3.20
C GLY A 449 18.58 21.40 2.84
N THR A 450 18.19 21.46 1.57
CA THR A 450 16.96 22.18 1.13
C THR A 450 15.86 21.24 0.61
N GLN A 451 16.21 20.08 0.05
CA GLN A 451 15.22 19.15 -0.51
C GLN A 451 14.49 18.33 0.55
N PRO A 452 13.19 18.02 0.37
CA PRO A 452 12.49 17.03 1.20
C PRO A 452 13.18 15.66 1.17
N LEU A 453 13.16 14.93 2.29
CA LEU A 453 13.73 13.60 2.45
C LEU A 453 12.71 12.50 2.08
N ILE A 454 11.99 12.69 0.98
CA ILE A 454 10.99 11.74 0.45
C ILE A 454 11.68 10.83 -0.57
N THR A 455 12.39 9.83 -0.08
CA THR A 455 13.16 8.90 -0.95
C THR A 455 12.38 7.64 -1.30
N ARG A 456 11.28 7.33 -0.64
CA ARG A 456 10.46 6.14 -0.99
C ARG A 456 9.68 6.40 -2.28
N GLY A 457 9.56 5.39 -3.13
CA GLY A 457 8.65 5.41 -4.26
C GLY A 457 7.19 5.41 -3.79
N GLY A 458 6.32 6.08 -4.55
CA GLY A 458 4.90 6.21 -4.25
C GLY A 458 4.03 5.11 -4.86
N SER A 459 2.74 5.38 -5.06
CA SER A 459 1.79 4.43 -5.64
C SER A 459 1.16 4.94 -6.94
N ILE A 460 1.04 4.06 -7.94
CA ILE A 460 0.33 4.34 -9.18
C ILE A 460 -0.76 3.28 -9.34
N ALA A 461 -2.01 3.70 -9.49
CA ALA A 461 -3.16 2.81 -9.71
C ALA A 461 -3.95 3.25 -10.94
N ILE A 462 -4.11 2.33 -11.91
CA ILE A 462 -4.92 2.49 -13.10
C ILE A 462 -6.04 1.46 -13.01
N LYS A 463 -7.30 1.90 -13.00
CA LYS A 463 -8.47 1.04 -12.92
C LYS A 463 -9.46 1.38 -14.02
N SER A 464 -9.65 0.48 -14.97
CA SER A 464 -10.51 0.75 -16.12
C SER A 464 -11.26 -0.48 -16.56
N HIS A 465 -12.31 -0.30 -17.36
CA HIS A 465 -12.87 -1.43 -18.08
C HIS A 465 -11.86 -1.92 -19.12
N SER A 466 -11.36 -1.02 -19.97
CA SER A 466 -10.30 -1.25 -20.95
C SER A 466 -9.12 -0.31 -20.71
N ALA A 467 -7.89 -0.83 -20.80
CA ALA A 467 -6.66 -0.05 -20.70
C ALA A 467 -5.73 -0.33 -21.88
N ASP A 468 -5.21 0.74 -22.47
CA ASP A 468 -4.14 0.70 -23.47
C ASP A 468 -2.94 1.52 -22.96
N LEU A 469 -1.84 0.82 -22.69
CA LEU A 469 -0.58 1.42 -22.28
C LEU A 469 0.43 1.24 -23.41
N ALA A 470 0.57 2.27 -24.24
CA ALA A 470 1.32 2.20 -25.50
C ALA A 470 2.83 1.99 -25.29
N GLU A 471 3.45 1.33 -26.27
CA GLU A 471 4.91 1.20 -26.34
C GLU A 471 5.58 2.59 -26.32
N GLY A 472 6.66 2.72 -25.56
CA GLY A 472 7.38 3.98 -25.35
C GLY A 472 6.94 4.76 -24.11
N SER A 473 5.71 4.54 -23.63
CA SER A 473 5.24 5.13 -22.38
C SER A 473 5.94 4.52 -21.15
N SER A 474 5.90 5.22 -20.01
CA SER A 474 6.57 4.76 -18.78
C SER A 474 5.73 4.94 -17.52
N VAL A 475 5.82 3.96 -16.63
CA VAL A 475 5.21 3.97 -15.30
C VAL A 475 6.30 3.66 -14.27
N ASP A 476 6.66 4.65 -13.45
CA ASP A 476 7.81 4.59 -12.55
C ASP A 476 7.46 4.91 -11.09
N ALA A 477 7.52 3.91 -10.23
CA ALA A 477 7.37 4.01 -8.79
C ALA A 477 8.69 3.69 -8.06
N SER A 478 9.85 3.95 -8.66
CA SER A 478 11.15 3.60 -8.08
C SER A 478 11.46 4.35 -6.78
N GLY A 479 12.18 3.70 -5.86
CA GLY A 479 12.78 4.36 -4.71
C GLY A 479 14.00 5.20 -5.12
N GLY A 480 14.14 6.36 -4.50
CA GLY A 480 15.30 7.24 -4.59
C GLY A 480 16.38 6.94 -3.54
N VAL A 481 17.25 7.92 -3.31
CA VAL A 481 18.39 7.81 -2.39
C VAL A 481 18.65 9.14 -1.70
N ALA A 482 18.95 9.11 -0.40
CA ALA A 482 19.50 10.24 0.33
C ALA A 482 20.98 9.98 0.63
N VAL A 483 21.82 10.95 0.31
CA VAL A 483 23.25 10.93 0.62
C VAL A 483 23.53 12.01 1.67
N ALA A 484 23.86 11.60 2.88
CA ALA A 484 24.13 12.50 3.98
C ALA A 484 25.45 13.27 3.76
N ALA A 485 25.68 14.33 4.56
CA ALA A 485 26.89 15.15 4.48
C ALA A 485 28.21 14.36 4.60
N ASN A 486 28.19 13.21 5.31
CA ASN A 486 29.34 12.30 5.45
C ASN A 486 29.46 11.26 4.32
N GLY A 487 28.66 11.36 3.27
CA GLY A 487 28.62 10.42 2.14
C GLY A 487 27.83 9.14 2.39
N LYS A 488 27.22 8.96 3.56
CA LYS A 488 26.38 7.78 3.86
C LYS A 488 25.12 7.78 2.98
N LYS A 489 24.89 6.67 2.28
CA LYS A 489 23.73 6.45 1.42
C LYS A 489 22.60 5.78 2.19
N SER A 490 21.37 6.25 2.00
CA SER A 490 20.15 5.64 2.49
C SER A 490 19.14 5.56 1.35
N TYR A 491 18.78 4.34 0.94
CA TYR A 491 17.83 4.12 -0.15
C TYR A 491 16.39 4.12 0.38
N GLY A 492 15.49 4.73 -0.38
CA GLY A 492 14.06 4.50 -0.19
C GLY A 492 13.63 3.19 -0.83
N ALA A 493 12.57 2.59 -0.30
CA ALA A 493 11.95 1.40 -0.89
C ALA A 493 11.28 1.75 -2.23
N GLY A 494 11.14 0.75 -3.10
CA GLY A 494 10.31 0.85 -4.30
C GLY A 494 8.83 0.92 -3.94
N GLY A 495 8.06 1.59 -4.78
CA GLY A 495 6.62 1.82 -4.62
C GLY A 495 5.76 0.71 -5.22
N SER A 496 4.48 1.03 -5.46
CA SER A 496 3.50 0.08 -6.03
C SER A 496 2.92 0.56 -7.36
N ILE A 497 2.73 -0.38 -8.29
CA ILE A 497 2.04 -0.15 -9.56
C ILE A 497 0.89 -1.16 -9.64
N ASP A 498 -0.34 -0.67 -9.71
CA ASP A 498 -1.55 -1.48 -9.87
C ASP A 498 -2.23 -1.11 -11.20
N ILE A 499 -2.36 -2.07 -12.11
CA ILE A 499 -2.99 -1.89 -13.42
C ILE A 499 -4.12 -2.91 -13.51
N GLU A 500 -5.36 -2.47 -13.39
CA GLU A 500 -6.54 -3.33 -13.33
C GLU A 500 -7.51 -3.04 -14.46
N ALA A 501 -7.68 -4.01 -15.38
CA ALA A 501 -8.59 -3.94 -16.51
C ALA A 501 -9.32 -5.27 -16.78
N GLY A 502 -10.35 -5.23 -17.63
CA GLY A 502 -11.17 -6.36 -18.04
C GLY A 502 -12.58 -6.41 -17.43
N GLN A 503 -12.84 -5.56 -16.43
CA GLN A 503 -14.15 -5.42 -15.78
C GLN A 503 -14.39 -3.98 -15.31
N ASP A 504 -15.65 -3.57 -15.19
CA ASP A 504 -15.96 -2.25 -14.62
C ASP A 504 -15.49 -2.14 -13.15
N PRO A 505 -14.82 -1.05 -12.74
CA PRO A 505 -14.33 -0.88 -11.37
C PRO A 505 -15.42 -0.83 -10.29
N ASN A 506 -16.65 -0.42 -10.61
CA ASN A 506 -17.75 -0.30 -9.65
C ASN A 506 -18.70 -1.50 -9.70
N LEU A 507 -18.87 -2.11 -10.87
CA LEU A 507 -19.73 -3.28 -11.08
C LEU A 507 -18.94 -4.40 -11.80
N PRO A 508 -18.16 -5.22 -11.07
CA PRO A 508 -17.27 -6.25 -11.63
C PRO A 508 -17.95 -7.34 -12.49
N SER A 509 -19.28 -7.43 -12.46
CA SER A 509 -20.06 -8.31 -13.34
C SER A 509 -20.17 -7.77 -14.78
N ILE A 510 -19.85 -6.50 -15.03
CA ILE A 510 -19.67 -5.94 -16.36
C ILE A 510 -18.26 -6.28 -16.84
N LEU A 511 -18.16 -7.33 -17.66
CA LEU A 511 -16.92 -7.89 -18.20
C LEU A 511 -16.72 -7.52 -19.67
N GLY A 512 -15.51 -7.73 -20.20
CA GLY A 512 -15.25 -7.70 -21.65
C GLY A 512 -14.27 -6.63 -22.12
N GLY A 513 -13.74 -5.83 -21.18
CA GLY A 513 -12.69 -4.88 -21.51
C GLY A 513 -11.35 -5.56 -21.76
N GLN A 514 -10.36 -4.82 -22.26
CA GLN A 514 -9.06 -5.34 -22.67
C GLN A 514 -7.90 -4.69 -21.91
N LEU A 515 -6.75 -5.37 -21.87
CA LEU A 515 -5.50 -4.79 -21.37
C LEU A 515 -4.37 -4.97 -22.39
N HIS A 516 -3.92 -3.87 -22.98
CA HIS A 516 -2.66 -3.79 -23.72
C HIS A 516 -1.60 -3.18 -22.80
N LEU A 517 -0.48 -3.87 -22.60
CA LEU A 517 0.54 -3.54 -21.60
C LEU A 517 1.94 -3.49 -22.23
N ASP A 518 2.18 -2.47 -23.06
CA ASP A 518 3.45 -2.25 -23.76
C ASP A 518 4.33 -1.16 -23.10
N ALA A 519 3.85 -0.55 -22.02
CA ALA A 519 4.61 0.43 -21.22
C ALA A 519 5.81 -0.17 -20.49
N SER A 520 6.85 0.65 -20.29
CA SER A 520 7.95 0.31 -19.38
C SER A 520 7.55 0.51 -17.92
N LEU A 521 7.46 -0.58 -17.15
CA LEU A 521 7.11 -0.57 -15.72
C LEU A 521 8.36 -0.65 -14.83
N ARG A 522 8.49 0.24 -13.84
CA ARG A 522 9.68 0.31 -12.96
C ARG A 522 9.32 0.63 -11.51
N ALA A 523 9.98 -0.05 -10.57
CA ALA A 523 9.92 0.22 -9.14
C ALA A 523 11.22 -0.21 -8.44
N TYR A 524 12.36 0.18 -9.02
CA TYR A 524 13.70 -0.16 -8.54
C TYR A 524 14.00 0.45 -7.16
N SER A 525 14.90 -0.16 -6.40
CA SER A 525 15.32 0.32 -5.08
C SER A 525 16.69 -0.22 -4.72
N GLY A 526 17.49 0.54 -3.97
CA GLY A 526 18.75 0.03 -3.41
C GLY A 526 18.57 -0.79 -2.14
N GLY A 527 17.34 -0.88 -1.63
CA GLY A 527 16.92 -1.79 -0.57
C GLY A 527 15.94 -2.83 -1.10
N ARG A 528 14.67 -2.74 -0.68
CA ARG A 528 13.57 -3.57 -1.18
C ARG A 528 12.89 -2.90 -2.37
N GLY A 529 12.82 -3.61 -3.49
CA GLY A 529 12.09 -3.22 -4.71
C GLY A 529 10.58 -3.18 -4.52
N GLY A 530 9.88 -2.66 -5.52
CA GLY A 530 8.44 -2.40 -5.45
C GLY A 530 7.55 -3.62 -5.72
N SER A 531 6.25 -3.36 -5.81
CA SER A 531 5.22 -4.35 -6.14
C SER A 531 4.47 -4.00 -7.42
N LEU A 532 4.16 -5.00 -8.23
CA LEU A 532 3.35 -4.89 -9.44
C LEU A 532 2.09 -5.74 -9.32
N THR A 533 0.92 -5.13 -9.48
CA THR A 533 -0.37 -5.82 -9.62
C THR A 533 -0.90 -5.63 -11.02
N VAL A 534 -1.29 -6.72 -11.69
CA VAL A 534 -1.93 -6.68 -13.02
C VAL A 534 -3.22 -7.50 -12.96
N LEU A 535 -4.35 -6.90 -13.32
CA LEU A 535 -5.62 -7.60 -13.58
C LEU A 535 -5.95 -7.49 -15.07
N ALA A 536 -6.22 -8.63 -15.70
CA ALA A 536 -6.66 -8.72 -17.09
C ALA A 536 -7.81 -9.74 -17.23
N PRO A 537 -8.55 -9.74 -18.36
CA PRO A 537 -9.55 -10.78 -18.64
C PRO A 537 -8.96 -12.19 -18.57
N ALA A 538 -7.85 -12.42 -19.26
CA ALA A 538 -7.08 -13.66 -19.15
C ALA A 538 -5.58 -13.33 -19.24
N ILE A 539 -4.75 -14.07 -18.50
CA ILE A 539 -3.29 -13.94 -18.51
C ILE A 539 -2.69 -15.28 -18.95
N GLN A 540 -1.88 -15.25 -20.00
CA GLN A 540 -1.08 -16.40 -20.43
C GLN A 540 0.41 -16.11 -20.23
N ILE A 541 1.16 -17.09 -19.74
CA ILE A 541 2.61 -16.96 -19.53
C ILE A 541 3.37 -17.97 -20.40
N GLY A 542 4.15 -17.43 -21.34
CA GLY A 542 4.85 -18.17 -22.38
C GLY A 542 3.93 -18.83 -23.42
N GLY A 543 4.54 -19.55 -24.37
CA GLY A 543 3.83 -20.17 -25.50
C GLY A 543 3.33 -19.14 -26.53
N SER A 544 2.47 -19.57 -27.46
CA SER A 544 1.80 -18.70 -28.43
C SER A 544 0.36 -18.39 -27.99
N SER A 545 -0.16 -17.21 -28.35
CA SER A 545 -1.54 -16.82 -27.99
C SER A 545 -2.59 -17.83 -28.42
N ALA A 546 -3.56 -18.10 -27.53
CA ALA A 546 -4.75 -18.88 -27.83
C ALA A 546 -6.00 -18.02 -28.17
N GLY A 547 -5.94 -16.68 -28.07
CA GLY A 547 -7.11 -15.81 -28.29
C GLY A 547 -6.81 -14.30 -28.28
N GLY A 548 -7.77 -13.48 -28.72
CA GLY A 548 -7.59 -12.02 -28.90
C GLY A 548 -7.56 -11.18 -27.62
N ASP A 549 -8.23 -11.62 -26.55
CA ASP A 549 -8.38 -10.86 -25.29
C ASP A 549 -7.45 -11.33 -24.16
N THR A 550 -6.39 -12.06 -24.50
CA THR A 550 -5.43 -12.63 -23.53
C THR A 550 -4.17 -11.77 -23.44
N LEU A 551 -3.84 -11.33 -22.23
CA LEU A 551 -2.55 -10.70 -21.95
C LEU A 551 -1.46 -11.77 -21.94
N ILE A 552 -0.49 -11.66 -22.85
CA ILE A 552 0.63 -12.59 -22.95
C ILE A 552 1.84 -11.98 -22.24
N LEU A 553 2.40 -12.73 -21.29
CA LEU A 553 3.62 -12.36 -20.58
C LEU A 553 4.72 -13.36 -20.90
N GLU A 554 5.86 -12.85 -21.35
CA GLU A 554 7.07 -13.65 -21.52
C GLU A 554 7.77 -13.89 -20.17
N PRO A 555 8.49 -15.01 -19.96
CA PRO A 555 9.20 -15.26 -18.71
C PRO A 555 10.14 -14.14 -18.26
N GLY A 556 10.74 -13.43 -19.22
CA GLY A 556 11.64 -12.30 -18.96
C GLY A 556 10.96 -11.10 -18.27
N PHE A 557 9.63 -11.03 -18.28
CA PHE A 557 8.85 -10.02 -17.56
C PHE A 557 9.16 -10.00 -16.05
N PHE A 558 9.38 -11.16 -15.45
CA PHE A 558 9.64 -11.32 -14.01
C PHE A 558 11.08 -10.96 -13.59
N ASN A 559 11.91 -10.52 -14.54
CA ASN A 559 13.32 -10.15 -14.33
C ASN A 559 13.62 -8.67 -14.60
N GLN A 560 12.58 -7.86 -14.78
CA GLN A 560 12.68 -6.47 -15.18
C GLN A 560 11.96 -5.56 -14.17
N GLY A 561 12.21 -4.26 -14.27
CA GLY A 561 11.51 -3.24 -13.47
C GLY A 561 11.87 -3.18 -11.99
N GLY A 562 12.64 -4.13 -11.45
CA GLY A 562 13.09 -4.09 -10.05
C GLY A 562 12.01 -4.46 -9.01
N PHE A 563 10.98 -5.21 -9.43
CA PHE A 563 9.91 -5.65 -8.55
C PHE A 563 10.34 -6.83 -7.66
N ASN A 564 9.98 -6.76 -6.38
CA ASN A 564 10.10 -7.89 -5.44
C ASN A 564 8.78 -8.64 -5.25
N SER A 565 7.66 -8.10 -5.75
CA SER A 565 6.35 -8.73 -5.66
C SER A 565 5.59 -8.56 -6.98
N PHE A 566 5.14 -9.67 -7.55
CA PHE A 566 4.26 -9.71 -8.71
C PHE A 566 2.92 -10.30 -8.27
N ASN A 567 1.81 -9.62 -8.56
CA ASN A 567 0.46 -10.06 -8.26
C ASN A 567 -0.36 -10.06 -9.55
N LEU A 568 -0.46 -11.21 -10.19
CA LEU A 568 -1.18 -11.37 -11.45
C LEU A 568 -2.57 -11.92 -11.17
N LYS A 569 -3.59 -11.20 -11.65
CA LYS A 569 -5.00 -11.55 -11.48
C LYS A 569 -5.63 -11.76 -12.85
N GLY A 570 -6.31 -12.87 -13.03
CA GLY A 570 -7.03 -13.18 -14.26
C GLY A 570 -8.49 -13.44 -13.97
N ILE A 571 -9.40 -12.85 -14.74
CA ILE A 571 -10.85 -13.01 -14.50
C ILE A 571 -11.34 -14.37 -15.03
N GLY A 572 -10.90 -14.75 -16.23
CA GLY A 572 -11.44 -15.83 -17.04
C GLY A 572 -12.50 -15.31 -18.02
N SER A 573 -12.97 -16.19 -18.91
CA SER A 573 -14.11 -15.88 -19.78
C SER A 573 -14.96 -17.13 -20.03
N ALA A 574 -16.20 -16.96 -20.47
CA ALA A 574 -17.05 -18.08 -20.85
C ALA A 574 -16.62 -18.67 -22.21
N ALA A 575 -16.49 -19.99 -22.31
CA ALA A 575 -15.96 -20.67 -23.50
C ALA A 575 -17.04 -21.01 -24.57
N GLY A 576 -18.23 -20.40 -24.47
CA GLY A 576 -19.34 -20.58 -25.42
C GLY A 576 -20.28 -21.75 -25.15
N GLN A 577 -19.88 -22.73 -24.33
CA GLN A 577 -20.78 -23.76 -23.78
C GLN A 577 -21.04 -23.52 -22.29
N ALA A 578 -22.24 -23.89 -21.81
CA ALA A 578 -22.59 -23.74 -20.41
C ALA A 578 -21.69 -24.61 -19.52
N GLY A 579 -21.00 -23.98 -18.55
CA GLY A 579 -20.09 -24.68 -17.63
C GLY A 579 -18.65 -24.79 -18.11
N GLU A 580 -18.34 -24.40 -19.35
CA GLU A 580 -16.98 -24.32 -19.88
C GLU A 580 -16.44 -22.89 -19.77
N PHE A 581 -15.22 -22.75 -19.23
CA PHE A 581 -14.57 -21.47 -19.02
C PHE A 581 -13.14 -21.49 -19.54
N VAL A 582 -12.70 -20.37 -20.09
CA VAL A 582 -11.28 -20.12 -20.36
C VAL A 582 -10.62 -19.75 -19.03
N PRO A 583 -9.48 -20.37 -18.67
CA PRO A 583 -8.75 -20.03 -17.47
C PRO A 583 -8.42 -18.54 -17.38
N GLY A 584 -8.60 -17.97 -16.20
CA GLY A 584 -8.14 -16.61 -15.93
C GLY A 584 -6.63 -16.52 -16.00
N ILE A 585 -5.92 -17.57 -15.58
CA ILE A 585 -4.46 -17.64 -15.65
C ILE A 585 -4.03 -18.99 -16.20
N PHE A 586 -3.20 -18.96 -17.25
CA PHE A 586 -2.63 -20.14 -17.89
C PHE A 586 -1.10 -20.02 -18.03
N ILE A 587 -0.36 -21.01 -17.50
CA ILE A 587 1.09 -21.14 -17.72
C ILE A 587 1.30 -22.23 -18.76
N ALA A 588 1.86 -21.84 -19.91
CA ALA A 588 2.05 -22.74 -21.04
C ALA A 588 3.12 -23.84 -20.75
N PRO A 589 3.07 -24.99 -21.46
CA PRO A 589 4.08 -26.03 -21.33
C PRO A 589 5.48 -25.51 -21.66
N GLY A 590 6.50 -25.95 -20.90
CA GLY A 590 7.90 -25.55 -21.10
C GLY A 590 8.25 -24.14 -20.64
N THR A 591 7.31 -23.39 -20.06
CA THR A 591 7.55 -22.05 -19.50
C THR A 591 8.35 -22.13 -18.19
N ALA A 592 9.47 -21.41 -18.10
CA ALA A 592 10.30 -21.33 -16.90
C ALA A 592 10.29 -19.91 -16.29
N ILE A 593 9.57 -19.73 -15.19
CA ILE A 593 9.44 -18.47 -14.47
C ILE A 593 10.46 -18.43 -13.33
N ALA A 594 11.40 -17.49 -13.37
CA ALA A 594 12.43 -17.34 -12.35
C ALA A 594 12.54 -15.87 -11.90
N PRO A 595 11.64 -15.38 -11.03
CA PRO A 595 11.57 -13.96 -10.69
C PRO A 595 12.86 -13.51 -10.00
N SER A 596 13.40 -12.37 -10.42
CA SER A 596 14.58 -11.78 -9.77
C SER A 596 14.57 -10.26 -9.86
N ALA A 597 14.85 -9.61 -8.73
CA ALA A 597 14.83 -8.16 -8.62
C ALA A 597 16.22 -7.56 -8.83
N GLN A 598 16.32 -6.62 -9.77
CA GLN A 598 17.47 -5.72 -9.87
C GLN A 598 17.36 -4.61 -8.83
N SER A 599 18.49 -4.19 -8.27
CA SER A 599 18.57 -3.12 -7.26
C SER A 599 19.20 -1.85 -7.83
N TRP A 600 18.91 -0.71 -7.22
CA TRP A 600 19.66 0.52 -7.46
C TRP A 600 21.02 0.50 -6.76
N VAL A 601 22.02 1.01 -7.45
CA VAL A 601 23.30 1.41 -6.87
C VAL A 601 23.52 2.88 -7.18
N ALA A 602 23.68 3.67 -6.12
CA ALA A 602 24.08 5.06 -6.20
C ALA A 602 25.60 5.16 -6.34
N ALA A 603 26.07 5.72 -7.45
CA ALA A 603 27.44 6.17 -7.62
C ALA A 603 27.55 7.66 -7.29
N LEU A 604 28.58 8.02 -6.50
CA LEU A 604 28.84 9.40 -6.11
C LEU A 604 29.88 9.95 -7.09
N GLY A 605 29.51 10.98 -7.85
CA GLY A 605 30.43 11.75 -8.69
C GLY A 605 30.59 13.17 -8.19
N ASP A 606 31.42 13.93 -8.90
CA ASP A 606 31.59 15.38 -8.70
C ASP A 606 30.31 16.14 -9.12
N ASP A 607 29.58 15.64 -10.13
CA ASP A 607 28.32 16.21 -10.65
C ASP A 607 27.05 15.75 -9.90
N GLY A 608 27.20 15.04 -8.77
CA GLY A 608 26.08 14.58 -7.93
C GLY A 608 25.96 13.06 -7.80
N VAL A 609 24.72 12.58 -7.67
CA VAL A 609 24.40 11.16 -7.44
C VAL A 609 23.78 10.57 -8.70
N THR A 610 24.37 9.48 -9.21
CA THR A 610 23.82 8.73 -10.35
C THR A 610 23.34 7.36 -9.90
N LEU A 611 22.20 6.91 -10.43
CA LEU A 611 21.62 5.60 -10.13
C LEU A 611 21.81 4.66 -11.32
N SER A 612 22.31 3.45 -11.05
CA SER A 612 22.45 2.37 -12.04
C SER A 612 21.94 1.06 -11.48
N THR A 613 21.34 0.23 -12.33
CA THR A 613 20.80 -1.08 -11.91
C THR A 613 21.91 -2.12 -11.75
N VAL A 614 21.82 -2.96 -10.73
CA VAL A 614 22.68 -4.14 -10.54
C VAL A 614 21.84 -5.37 -10.19
N LEU A 615 22.24 -6.53 -10.68
CA LEU A 615 21.72 -7.80 -10.16
C LEU A 615 22.65 -8.28 -9.04
N ASN A 616 22.19 -8.12 -7.81
CA ASN A 616 22.92 -8.58 -6.63
C ASN A 616 22.92 -10.13 -6.54
N PRO A 617 23.94 -10.77 -5.94
CA PRO A 617 23.93 -12.21 -5.67
C PRO A 617 22.77 -12.63 -4.76
N ALA A 618 22.28 -13.87 -4.92
CA ALA A 618 21.12 -14.40 -4.19
C ALA A 618 21.19 -14.20 -2.67
N GLY A 619 22.36 -14.31 -2.04
CA GLY A 619 22.52 -14.16 -0.59
C GLY A 619 22.44 -12.74 -0.05
N VAL A 620 22.43 -11.72 -0.91
CA VAL A 620 22.36 -10.31 -0.50
C VAL A 620 21.23 -9.54 -1.18
N ARG A 621 20.58 -10.10 -2.20
CA ARG A 621 19.39 -9.50 -2.82
C ARG A 621 18.12 -9.88 -2.05
N SER A 622 17.14 -8.98 -2.07
CA SER A 622 15.81 -9.31 -1.55
C SER A 622 15.13 -10.33 -2.48
N PRO A 623 14.52 -11.41 -1.96
CA PRO A 623 13.86 -12.41 -2.79
C PRO A 623 12.62 -11.82 -3.47
N ALA A 624 12.34 -12.29 -4.68
CA ALA A 624 11.13 -11.93 -5.41
C ALA A 624 10.03 -13.00 -5.23
N SER A 625 8.80 -12.55 -4.99
CA SER A 625 7.61 -13.39 -4.81
C SER A 625 6.61 -13.16 -5.92
N VAL A 626 5.86 -14.20 -6.28
CA VAL A 626 4.82 -14.16 -7.32
C VAL A 626 3.52 -14.71 -6.76
N SER A 627 2.41 -14.01 -7.01
CA SER A 627 1.07 -14.49 -6.75
C SER A 627 0.23 -14.50 -8.02
N PHE A 628 -0.58 -15.54 -8.17
CA PHE A 628 -1.54 -15.76 -9.24
C PHE A 628 -2.93 -15.91 -8.63
N THR A 629 -3.86 -15.07 -9.03
CA THR A 629 -5.25 -15.11 -8.57
C THR A 629 -6.20 -15.21 -9.75
N ALA A 630 -6.76 -16.39 -9.97
CA ALA A 630 -7.86 -16.58 -10.92
C ALA A 630 -9.18 -16.16 -10.24
N LEU A 631 -9.63 -14.93 -10.52
CA LEU A 631 -10.65 -14.23 -9.76
C LEU A 631 -12.06 -14.79 -10.01
N GLY A 632 -12.39 -15.13 -11.25
CA GLY A 632 -13.78 -15.35 -11.67
C GLY A 632 -14.61 -14.06 -11.62
N SER A 633 -15.89 -14.18 -11.91
CA SER A 633 -16.85 -13.09 -11.75
C SER A 633 -18.20 -13.61 -11.31
N ARG A 634 -18.82 -12.87 -10.38
CA ARG A 634 -20.14 -13.18 -9.84
C ARG A 634 -21.05 -11.97 -9.94
N ASP A 635 -22.31 -12.21 -10.24
CA ASP A 635 -23.35 -11.21 -10.42
C ASP A 635 -24.53 -11.48 -9.50
N SER A 636 -24.72 -10.59 -8.52
CA SER A 636 -25.81 -10.69 -7.54
C SER A 636 -27.20 -10.39 -8.12
N LEU A 637 -27.30 -9.82 -9.32
CA LEU A 637 -28.56 -9.57 -10.02
C LEU A 637 -29.09 -10.80 -10.78
N ARG A 638 -28.29 -11.88 -10.87
CA ARG A 638 -28.67 -13.15 -11.49
C ARG A 638 -29.15 -14.17 -10.45
N THR A 639 -30.03 -15.06 -10.89
CA THR A 639 -30.46 -16.21 -10.06
C THR A 639 -29.33 -17.22 -9.85
N ASP A 640 -28.54 -17.48 -10.89
CA ASP A 640 -27.25 -18.15 -10.79
C ASP A 640 -26.15 -17.08 -10.81
N PRO A 641 -25.54 -16.78 -9.64
CA PRO A 641 -24.63 -15.67 -9.53
C PRO A 641 -23.28 -15.94 -10.20
N LEU A 642 -22.92 -17.18 -10.55
CA LEU A 642 -21.65 -17.43 -11.22
C LEU A 642 -21.73 -17.00 -12.70
N VAL A 643 -20.94 -15.99 -13.08
CA VAL A 643 -20.84 -15.52 -14.47
C VAL A 643 -19.63 -16.16 -15.15
N VAL A 644 -18.49 -16.13 -14.48
CA VAL A 644 -17.22 -16.72 -14.92
C VAL A 644 -16.58 -17.44 -13.75
N ARG A 645 -16.11 -18.67 -13.95
CA ARG A 645 -15.32 -19.39 -12.96
C ARG A 645 -13.84 -19.00 -13.05
N GLY A 646 -13.26 -18.64 -11.92
CA GLY A 646 -11.84 -18.29 -11.82
C GLY A 646 -10.95 -19.53 -11.83
N ASP A 647 -10.52 -19.97 -13.01
CA ASP A 647 -9.65 -21.15 -13.17
C ASP A 647 -8.16 -20.76 -13.33
N PHE A 648 -7.29 -21.38 -12.53
CA PHE A 648 -5.83 -21.35 -12.71
C PHE A 648 -5.34 -22.69 -13.28
N LEU A 649 -4.53 -22.65 -14.34
CA LEU A 649 -3.93 -23.83 -14.94
C LEU A 649 -2.43 -23.64 -15.21
N MET A 650 -1.61 -24.47 -14.57
CA MET A 650 -0.18 -24.59 -14.87
C MET A 650 0.09 -25.92 -15.58
N ALA A 651 0.52 -25.85 -16.84
CA ALA A 651 0.71 -27.03 -17.68
C ALA A 651 1.95 -27.86 -17.30
N ALA A 652 1.96 -29.13 -17.70
CA ALA A 652 3.09 -30.02 -17.49
C ALA A 652 4.37 -29.49 -18.18
N GLY A 653 5.53 -29.77 -17.58
CA GLY A 653 6.83 -29.28 -18.05
C GLY A 653 7.08 -27.78 -17.85
N SER A 654 6.17 -27.04 -17.21
CA SER A 654 6.43 -25.66 -16.75
C SER A 654 7.06 -25.66 -15.35
N SER A 655 7.81 -24.60 -15.03
CA SER A 655 8.50 -24.46 -13.74
C SER A 655 8.44 -23.04 -13.20
N ILE A 656 8.23 -22.88 -11.90
CA ILE A 656 8.39 -21.61 -11.17
C ILE A 656 9.50 -21.80 -10.13
N ARG A 657 10.58 -21.02 -10.19
CA ARG A 657 11.69 -21.08 -9.23
C ARG A 657 12.01 -19.70 -8.66
N THR A 658 11.67 -19.47 -7.39
CA THR A 658 12.02 -18.21 -6.71
C THR A 658 13.43 -18.25 -6.15
N ASP A 659 13.93 -17.08 -5.76
CA ASP A 659 15.05 -17.02 -4.84
C ASP A 659 14.71 -17.68 -3.49
N PRO A 660 15.73 -18.08 -2.71
CA PRO A 660 15.51 -18.56 -1.36
C PRO A 660 14.74 -17.54 -0.51
N GLN A 661 13.83 -18.02 0.33
CA GLN A 661 12.86 -17.21 1.10
C GLN A 661 11.80 -16.47 0.26
N GLY A 662 11.78 -16.63 -1.06
CA GLY A 662 10.70 -16.17 -1.92
C GLY A 662 9.41 -16.94 -1.69
N SER A 663 8.30 -16.48 -2.29
CA SER A 663 7.02 -17.16 -2.16
C SER A 663 6.24 -17.24 -3.47
N VAL A 664 5.50 -18.33 -3.62
CA VAL A 664 4.57 -18.57 -4.74
C VAL A 664 3.18 -18.81 -4.17
N ALA A 665 2.22 -17.96 -4.54
CA ALA A 665 0.83 -18.11 -4.13
C ALA A 665 -0.07 -18.29 -5.34
N ILE A 666 -0.91 -19.31 -5.34
CA ILE A 666 -1.91 -19.61 -6.35
C ILE A 666 -3.26 -19.65 -5.64
N SER A 667 -4.23 -18.89 -6.15
CA SER A 667 -5.60 -18.88 -5.66
C SER A 667 -6.59 -18.79 -6.81
N GLY A 668 -7.76 -19.41 -6.64
CA GLY A 668 -8.88 -19.23 -7.55
C GLY A 668 -10.13 -19.99 -7.10
N ASP A 669 -11.17 -19.99 -7.94
CA ASP A 669 -12.27 -20.93 -7.80
C ASP A 669 -11.75 -22.36 -8.06
N THR A 670 -10.84 -22.54 -9.02
CA THR A 670 -10.12 -23.80 -9.23
C THR A 670 -8.63 -23.57 -9.49
N ALA A 671 -7.79 -24.54 -9.12
CA ALA A 671 -6.34 -24.50 -9.33
C ALA A 671 -5.79 -25.87 -9.74
N THR A 672 -5.24 -25.95 -10.95
CA THR A 672 -4.58 -27.15 -11.47
C THR A 672 -3.09 -26.90 -11.65
N VAL A 673 -2.26 -27.68 -10.95
CA VAL A 673 -0.79 -27.63 -11.04
C VAL A 673 -0.27 -28.94 -11.61
N LEU A 674 0.29 -28.90 -12.81
CA LEU A 674 0.88 -30.06 -13.48
C LEU A 674 2.41 -29.97 -13.59
N GLY A 675 3.00 -28.81 -13.25
CA GLY A 675 4.45 -28.55 -13.33
C GLY A 675 5.15 -28.45 -11.97
N GLU A 676 6.33 -27.85 -11.96
CA GLU A 676 7.19 -27.72 -10.78
C GLU A 676 7.14 -26.30 -10.17
N ILE A 677 7.04 -26.22 -8.84
CA ILE A 677 7.13 -24.97 -8.08
C ILE A 677 8.20 -25.14 -7.00
N GLU A 678 9.23 -24.32 -7.04
CA GLU A 678 10.35 -24.32 -6.11
C GLU A 678 10.51 -22.95 -5.44
N ALA A 679 10.37 -22.92 -4.11
CA ALA A 679 10.56 -21.73 -3.28
C ALA A 679 11.44 -22.08 -2.07
N PRO A 680 12.77 -22.19 -2.24
CA PRO A 680 13.65 -22.78 -1.24
C PRO A 680 13.60 -22.05 0.12
N GLY A 681 13.29 -22.76 1.20
CA GLY A 681 13.08 -22.18 2.54
C GLY A 681 12.01 -21.07 2.61
N GLY A 682 11.14 -21.00 1.60
CA GLY A 682 10.13 -19.98 1.41
C GLY A 682 8.71 -20.49 1.67
N ALA A 683 7.74 -19.98 0.91
CA ALA A 683 6.34 -20.40 1.06
C ALA A 683 5.68 -20.68 -0.30
N ILE A 684 4.97 -21.81 -0.37
CA ILE A 684 4.11 -22.17 -1.50
C ILE A 684 2.69 -22.31 -0.97
N SER A 685 1.72 -21.65 -1.59
CA SER A 685 0.31 -21.86 -1.28
C SER A 685 -0.51 -22.09 -2.54
N VAL A 686 -1.34 -23.13 -2.56
CA VAL A 686 -2.28 -23.43 -3.65
C VAL A 686 -3.68 -23.52 -3.04
N SER A 687 -4.60 -22.66 -3.49
CA SER A 687 -5.98 -22.64 -3.01
C SER A 687 -7.01 -22.66 -4.13
N GLY A 688 -8.03 -23.49 -3.95
CA GLY A 688 -9.24 -23.53 -4.76
C GLY A 688 -10.49 -23.25 -3.92
N GLY A 689 -11.64 -23.23 -4.58
CA GLY A 689 -12.93 -23.05 -3.95
C GLY A 689 -13.23 -24.11 -2.89
N LYS A 690 -13.80 -23.68 -1.77
CA LYS A 690 -14.16 -24.56 -0.64
C LYS A 690 -15.55 -25.21 -0.78
N ASN A 691 -16.32 -24.79 -1.79
CA ASN A 691 -17.66 -25.29 -2.05
C ASN A 691 -17.87 -25.51 -3.54
N SER A 692 -17.74 -26.75 -3.98
CA SER A 692 -17.92 -27.17 -5.38
C SER A 692 -19.35 -26.93 -5.89
N SER A 693 -20.39 -27.05 -5.05
CA SER A 693 -21.79 -26.85 -5.45
C SER A 693 -22.11 -25.40 -5.87
N ALA A 694 -21.22 -24.44 -5.56
CA ALA A 694 -21.33 -23.05 -5.99
C ALA A 694 -20.50 -22.73 -7.26
N LEU A 695 -19.82 -23.73 -7.82
CA LEU A 695 -18.86 -23.61 -8.93
C LEU A 695 -19.20 -24.49 -10.14
N PHE A 696 -19.94 -25.57 -9.92
CA PHE A 696 -20.28 -26.55 -10.94
C PHE A 696 -21.77 -26.86 -10.93
N SER A 697 -22.27 -27.37 -12.05
CA SER A 697 -23.68 -27.74 -12.21
C SER A 697 -24.08 -28.98 -11.43
N ASP A 698 -23.17 -29.95 -11.22
CA ASP A 698 -23.43 -31.08 -10.33
C ASP A 698 -23.27 -30.62 -8.88
N GLN A 699 -24.40 -30.59 -8.17
CA GLN A 699 -24.49 -30.20 -6.77
C GLN A 699 -24.71 -31.39 -5.83
N LEU A 700 -24.81 -32.61 -6.37
CA LEU A 700 -25.11 -33.82 -5.60
C LEU A 700 -23.85 -34.58 -5.15
N ARG A 701 -22.69 -34.18 -5.67
CA ARG A 701 -21.39 -34.81 -5.42
C ARG A 701 -20.33 -33.74 -5.09
N PRO A 702 -19.32 -34.07 -4.28
CA PRO A 702 -18.13 -33.24 -4.17
C PRO A 702 -17.39 -33.26 -5.52
N LEU A 703 -16.86 -32.11 -5.93
CA LEU A 703 -16.01 -32.04 -7.12
C LEU A 703 -14.65 -31.42 -6.80
N PRO A 704 -13.56 -31.91 -7.40
CA PRO A 704 -12.23 -31.33 -7.24
C PRO A 704 -12.18 -29.87 -7.67
N THR A 705 -11.59 -29.05 -6.80
CA THR A 705 -11.25 -27.64 -7.08
C THR A 705 -9.75 -27.41 -7.07
N VAL A 706 -8.95 -28.34 -6.54
CA VAL A 706 -7.49 -28.32 -6.60
C VAL A 706 -6.98 -29.66 -7.10
N ILE A 707 -6.19 -29.63 -8.17
CA ILE A 707 -5.52 -30.82 -8.71
C ILE A 707 -4.01 -30.61 -8.71
N LEU A 708 -3.30 -31.55 -8.09
CA LEU A 708 -1.86 -31.73 -8.24
C LEU A 708 -1.65 -32.96 -9.14
N GLY A 709 -1.21 -32.72 -10.38
CA GLY A 709 -1.02 -33.77 -11.38
C GLY A 709 0.12 -34.73 -11.04
N SER A 710 0.19 -35.87 -11.72
CA SER A 710 1.21 -36.90 -11.47
C SER A 710 2.66 -36.43 -11.66
N GLU A 711 2.89 -35.35 -12.41
CA GLU A 711 4.23 -34.73 -12.60
C GLU A 711 4.46 -33.49 -11.73
N SER A 712 3.47 -33.13 -10.89
CA SER A 712 3.57 -31.92 -10.09
C SER A 712 4.56 -32.06 -8.93
N SER A 713 5.37 -31.03 -8.71
CA SER A 713 6.35 -30.98 -7.63
C SER A 713 6.25 -29.63 -6.93
N LEU A 714 5.91 -29.63 -5.64
CA LEU A 714 5.89 -28.44 -4.79
C LEU A 714 7.03 -28.54 -3.77
N SER A 715 8.11 -27.80 -3.96
CA SER A 715 9.30 -27.85 -3.10
C SER A 715 9.54 -26.51 -2.41
N ALA A 716 9.40 -26.48 -1.09
CA ALA A 716 9.91 -25.41 -0.25
C ALA A 716 11.12 -25.88 0.58
N ALA A 717 11.84 -26.91 0.11
CA ALA A 717 12.99 -27.48 0.82
C ALA A 717 14.04 -26.40 1.17
N GLY A 718 14.72 -26.59 2.29
CA GLY A 718 15.78 -25.72 2.76
C GLY A 718 16.94 -25.67 1.78
N THR A 719 17.77 -24.63 1.88
CA THR A 719 18.95 -24.50 1.03
C THR A 719 20.07 -23.72 1.72
N THR A 720 21.29 -23.88 1.25
CA THR A 720 22.43 -23.08 1.73
C THR A 720 22.58 -21.84 0.86
N VAL A 721 22.51 -20.67 1.48
CA VAL A 721 22.63 -19.37 0.82
C VAL A 721 23.94 -18.72 1.24
N LEU A 722 24.85 -18.56 0.29
CA LEU A 722 26.16 -17.95 0.53
C LEU A 722 26.12 -16.45 0.29
N THR A 723 26.74 -15.70 1.19
CA THR A 723 27.01 -14.27 1.03
C THR A 723 28.44 -14.08 0.54
N PRO A 724 28.68 -13.20 -0.45
CA PRO A 724 30.04 -12.90 -0.89
C PRO A 724 30.89 -12.30 0.24
N ASP A 725 32.03 -12.92 0.56
CA ASP A 725 33.02 -12.40 1.53
C ASP A 725 34.34 -12.07 0.81
N PRO A 726 34.93 -10.86 1.01
CA PRO A 726 36.17 -10.45 0.35
C PRO A 726 37.40 -11.32 0.68
N ARG A 727 37.37 -12.11 1.76
CA ARG A 727 38.45 -13.02 2.17
C ARG A 727 38.25 -14.43 1.61
N GLY A 728 37.18 -14.67 0.85
CA GLY A 728 36.85 -15.97 0.27
C GLY A 728 36.28 -16.98 1.27
N LEU A 729 35.81 -16.52 2.45
CA LEU A 729 35.16 -17.38 3.44
C LEU A 729 33.74 -17.77 2.99
N ARG A 730 33.29 -18.97 3.37
CA ARG A 730 31.89 -19.42 3.19
C ARG A 730 31.04 -18.84 4.31
N THR A 731 30.66 -17.59 4.16
CA THR A 731 29.68 -16.94 5.03
C THR A 731 28.29 -17.04 4.43
N GLY A 732 27.25 -17.02 5.27
CA GLY A 732 25.88 -17.13 4.82
C GLY A 732 24.97 -17.79 5.84
N SER A 733 23.91 -18.43 5.35
CA SER A 733 22.93 -19.14 6.18
C SER A 733 22.54 -20.48 5.54
N VAL A 734 22.21 -21.46 6.37
CA VAL A 734 21.51 -22.68 5.94
C VAL A 734 20.05 -22.51 6.34
N LEU A 735 19.19 -22.31 5.35
CA LEU A 735 17.78 -22.03 5.56
C LEU A 735 17.01 -23.33 5.88
N PRO A 736 16.08 -23.30 6.86
CA PRO A 736 15.19 -24.41 7.11
C PRO A 736 14.25 -24.67 5.94
N GLY A 737 13.61 -25.85 5.96
CA GLY A 737 12.47 -26.11 5.10
C GLY A 737 11.37 -25.07 5.32
N GLY A 738 10.73 -24.66 4.24
CA GLY A 738 9.69 -23.65 4.19
C GLY A 738 8.29 -24.20 4.48
N THR A 739 7.27 -23.57 3.92
CA THR A 739 5.88 -23.98 4.12
C THR A 739 5.18 -24.29 2.80
N VAL A 740 4.42 -25.38 2.76
CA VAL A 740 3.52 -25.70 1.64
C VAL A 740 2.10 -25.84 2.18
N ASN A 741 1.19 -24.99 1.70
CA ASN A 741 -0.22 -25.00 2.08
C ASN A 741 -1.10 -25.29 0.87
N VAL A 742 -1.89 -26.36 0.91
CA VAL A 742 -2.85 -26.72 -0.13
C VAL A 742 -4.25 -26.75 0.47
N SER A 743 -5.21 -26.04 -0.14
CA SER A 743 -6.58 -25.93 0.40
C SER A 743 -7.66 -25.89 -0.68
N GLY A 744 -8.82 -26.49 -0.42
CA GLY A 744 -9.92 -26.61 -1.39
C GLY A 744 -10.47 -28.04 -1.39
N ASN A 745 -11.06 -28.48 -2.49
CA ASN A 745 -11.35 -29.90 -2.72
C ASN A 745 -10.15 -30.50 -3.44
N ILE A 746 -9.30 -31.17 -2.68
CA ILE A 746 -7.92 -31.49 -3.09
C ILE A 746 -7.85 -32.89 -3.66
N VAL A 747 -7.26 -33.02 -4.84
CA VAL A 747 -6.83 -34.29 -5.41
C VAL A 747 -5.36 -34.21 -5.80
N ALA A 748 -4.51 -34.91 -5.05
CA ALA A 748 -3.09 -35.05 -5.38
C ALA A 748 -2.82 -36.45 -5.91
N GLN A 749 -2.51 -36.54 -7.21
CA GLN A 749 -2.36 -37.80 -7.93
C GLN A 749 -1.07 -38.53 -7.53
N ALA A 750 -1.05 -39.85 -7.68
CA ALA A 750 0.16 -40.64 -7.59
C ALA A 750 1.25 -40.09 -8.53
N GLY A 751 2.46 -39.94 -8.00
CA GLY A 751 3.60 -39.32 -8.70
C GLY A 751 3.85 -37.87 -8.30
N SER A 752 2.82 -37.14 -7.82
CA SER A 752 3.02 -35.79 -7.29
C SER A 752 3.93 -35.80 -6.05
N ARG A 753 4.69 -34.72 -5.84
CA ARG A 753 5.62 -34.58 -4.72
C ARG A 753 5.43 -33.26 -3.98
N ILE A 754 5.45 -33.31 -2.65
CA ILE A 754 5.50 -32.12 -1.80
C ILE A 754 6.67 -32.25 -0.84
N ASP A 755 7.62 -31.31 -0.90
CA ASP A 755 8.88 -31.37 -0.17
C ASP A 755 9.12 -30.10 0.65
N VAL A 756 9.30 -30.27 1.97
CA VAL A 756 9.68 -29.22 2.91
C VAL A 756 10.91 -29.65 3.72
N SER A 757 11.75 -30.52 3.18
CA SER A 757 12.92 -31.04 3.88
C SER A 757 13.91 -29.93 4.26
N GLY A 758 14.60 -30.07 5.39
CA GLY A 758 15.69 -29.18 5.80
C GLY A 758 16.95 -29.40 4.95
N ALA A 759 17.91 -28.50 5.06
CA ALA A 759 19.19 -28.56 4.37
C ALA A 759 20.38 -28.71 5.32
N SER A 760 21.53 -29.09 4.76
CA SER A 760 22.81 -28.94 5.42
C SER A 760 23.82 -28.25 4.50
N GLY A 761 24.71 -27.48 5.10
CA GLY A 761 25.76 -26.72 4.41
C GLY A 761 27.00 -26.59 5.28
N VAL A 762 28.13 -26.21 4.69
CA VAL A 762 29.36 -25.93 5.44
C VAL A 762 29.64 -24.44 5.41
N LEU A 763 29.67 -23.82 6.58
CA LEU A 763 29.96 -22.40 6.77
C LEU A 763 31.25 -22.24 7.58
N ASP A 764 32.02 -21.18 7.29
CA ASP A 764 33.23 -20.85 8.03
C ASP A 764 32.85 -20.00 9.24
N LEU A 765 32.83 -20.60 10.43
CA LEU A 765 32.37 -19.98 11.67
C LEU A 765 33.52 -19.79 12.68
N PRO A 766 33.42 -18.83 13.62
CA PRO A 766 34.36 -18.71 14.73
C PRO A 766 34.39 -19.99 15.60
N PRO A 767 35.53 -20.36 16.22
CA PRO A 767 35.71 -21.66 16.88
C PRO A 767 34.70 -22.00 17.98
N GLY A 768 34.10 -20.96 18.60
CA GLY A 768 33.09 -21.11 19.65
C GLY A 768 31.80 -21.81 19.19
N TYR A 769 31.48 -21.79 17.88
CA TYR A 769 30.33 -22.52 17.33
C TYR A 769 30.61 -24.01 17.09
N GLY A 770 31.87 -24.39 16.90
CA GLY A 770 32.31 -25.79 16.69
C GLY A 770 32.71 -26.51 17.98
N GLY A 771 32.39 -25.97 19.17
CA GLY A 771 32.80 -26.53 20.46
C GLY A 771 34.29 -26.39 20.80
N ASN A 772 35.08 -25.72 19.95
CA ASN A 772 36.51 -25.49 20.19
C ASN A 772 36.70 -24.22 21.03
N ARG A 773 36.96 -24.39 22.33
CA ARG A 773 37.37 -23.29 23.22
C ARG A 773 38.77 -22.82 22.82
N VAL A 774 38.86 -21.60 22.26
CA VAL A 774 40.15 -20.92 22.11
C VAL A 774 40.64 -20.55 23.50
N SER A 775 41.88 -20.92 23.85
CA SER A 775 42.52 -20.50 25.11
C SER A 775 42.52 -18.98 25.25
N ALA A 776 42.02 -18.48 26.38
CA ALA A 776 42.10 -17.08 26.76
C ALA A 776 43.58 -16.65 26.82
N GLY A 777 44.02 -15.85 25.85
CA GLY A 777 45.40 -15.36 25.75
C GLY A 777 45.99 -15.26 24.33
N SER A 778 45.31 -15.74 23.29
CA SER A 778 45.79 -15.59 21.91
C SER A 778 45.44 -14.22 21.32
N THR A 779 46.45 -13.49 20.81
CA THR A 779 46.31 -12.24 20.04
C THR A 779 46.12 -12.48 18.53
N SER A 780 46.05 -13.75 18.11
CA SER A 780 45.72 -14.13 16.73
C SER A 780 44.22 -13.94 16.52
N GLY A 781 43.82 -13.19 15.48
CA GLY A 781 42.40 -13.02 15.13
C GLY A 781 41.67 -14.37 15.03
N ALA A 782 40.37 -14.39 15.34
CA ALA A 782 39.56 -15.61 15.38
C ALA A 782 39.78 -16.48 14.13
N THR A 783 40.34 -17.68 14.29
CA THR A 783 40.52 -18.63 13.19
C THR A 783 39.15 -19.20 12.81
N PHE A 784 38.64 -18.86 11.63
CA PHE A 784 37.41 -19.44 11.10
C PHE A 784 37.62 -20.92 10.76
N VAL A 785 36.68 -21.79 11.12
CA VAL A 785 36.75 -23.24 10.89
C VAL A 785 35.53 -23.69 10.07
N PRO A 786 35.73 -24.49 9.01
CA PRO A 786 34.66 -25.18 8.30
C PRO A 786 33.75 -25.95 9.25
N THR A 787 32.51 -25.50 9.41
CA THR A 787 31.54 -26.11 10.33
C THR A 787 30.30 -26.51 9.54
N ARG A 788 29.89 -27.77 9.65
CA ARG A 788 28.61 -28.23 9.08
C ARG A 788 27.48 -27.63 9.92
N VAL A 789 26.59 -26.92 9.25
CA VAL A 789 25.36 -26.37 9.81
C VAL A 789 24.19 -27.12 9.18
N GLU A 790 23.25 -27.51 10.02
CA GLU A 790 22.06 -28.28 9.65
C GLU A 790 20.84 -27.42 10.00
N SER A 791 19.77 -27.53 9.21
CA SER A 791 18.53 -26.81 9.45
C SER A 791 17.36 -27.75 9.66
N ASP A 792 16.31 -27.21 10.27
CA ASP A 792 15.07 -27.95 10.49
C ASP A 792 14.30 -28.16 9.18
N GLY A 793 13.43 -29.18 9.16
CA GLY A 793 12.40 -29.36 8.16
C GLY A 793 11.24 -28.38 8.38
N GLY A 794 10.48 -28.15 7.31
CA GLY A 794 9.39 -27.19 7.24
C GLY A 794 8.02 -27.76 7.56
N SER A 795 6.96 -27.17 7.01
CA SER A 795 5.58 -27.59 7.29
C SER A 795 4.76 -27.81 6.03
N ILE A 796 4.03 -28.93 5.97
CA ILE A 796 2.99 -29.19 4.97
C ILE A 796 1.62 -29.10 5.64
N VAL A 797 0.70 -28.36 5.02
CA VAL A 797 -0.71 -28.30 5.43
C VAL A 797 -1.59 -28.68 4.26
N LEU A 798 -2.37 -29.74 4.42
CA LEU A 798 -3.42 -30.17 3.49
C LEU A 798 -4.78 -29.92 4.15
N ALA A 799 -5.56 -28.99 3.58
CA ALA A 799 -6.85 -28.56 4.12
C ALA A 799 -7.98 -28.80 3.10
N GLY A 800 -8.50 -30.02 3.11
CA GLY A 800 -9.69 -30.41 2.36
C GLY A 800 -10.94 -29.69 2.87
N ALA A 801 -11.75 -29.16 1.95
CA ALA A 801 -13.00 -28.50 2.31
C ALA A 801 -14.15 -29.49 2.34
N GLN A 802 -14.53 -30.04 1.18
CA GLN A 802 -15.54 -31.08 1.04
C GLN A 802 -14.91 -32.44 0.67
N GLU A 803 -13.66 -32.41 0.21
CA GLU A 803 -12.93 -33.57 -0.31
C GLU A 803 -11.42 -33.36 -0.13
N LEU A 804 -10.73 -34.42 0.28
CA LEU A 804 -9.26 -34.51 0.26
C LEU A 804 -8.90 -35.94 -0.15
N PHE A 805 -8.23 -36.09 -1.29
CA PHE A 805 -7.63 -37.32 -1.73
C PHE A 805 -6.16 -37.05 -2.05
N THR A 806 -5.22 -37.74 -1.39
CA THR A 806 -3.80 -37.51 -1.60
C THR A 806 -3.01 -38.80 -1.70
N GLU A 807 -2.30 -38.95 -2.81
CA GLU A 807 -1.29 -39.97 -3.06
C GLU A 807 0.07 -39.34 -3.40
N ALA A 808 0.23 -38.06 -3.05
CA ALA A 808 1.50 -37.36 -3.16
C ALA A 808 2.57 -38.02 -2.27
N THR A 809 3.80 -38.02 -2.76
CA THR A 809 4.97 -38.27 -1.92
C THR A 809 5.23 -37.03 -1.08
N LEU A 810 5.08 -37.15 0.25
CA LEU A 810 5.29 -36.05 1.20
C LEU A 810 6.67 -36.21 1.84
N ALA A 811 7.49 -35.17 1.86
CA ALA A 811 8.82 -35.19 2.47
C ALA A 811 9.03 -33.99 3.39
N GLY A 812 9.57 -34.24 4.58
CA GLY A 812 9.91 -33.21 5.56
C GLY A 812 11.10 -33.62 6.41
N THR A 813 12.14 -34.22 5.81
CA THR A 813 13.31 -34.71 6.55
C THR A 813 14.04 -33.56 7.22
N ALA A 814 14.73 -33.81 8.33
CA ALA A 814 15.69 -32.83 8.87
C ALA A 814 16.88 -32.67 7.91
N GLY A 815 17.55 -31.51 7.93
CA GLY A 815 18.81 -31.33 7.20
C GLY A 815 19.99 -32.12 7.78
N GLY A 816 19.83 -32.56 9.04
CA GLY A 816 20.79 -33.34 9.81
C GLY A 816 20.33 -34.77 10.10
N SER A 817 21.12 -35.49 10.90
CA SER A 817 20.76 -36.85 11.34
C SER A 817 19.74 -36.89 12.49
N SER A 818 19.28 -35.74 12.98
CA SER A 818 18.35 -35.64 14.10
C SER A 818 16.90 -35.57 13.62
N SER A 819 16.12 -36.62 13.88
CA SER A 819 14.69 -36.68 13.53
C SER A 819 13.80 -35.72 14.34
N SER A 820 14.30 -35.16 15.45
CA SER A 820 13.61 -34.12 16.24
C SER A 820 13.51 -32.77 15.52
N SER A 821 14.38 -32.53 14.55
CA SER A 821 14.43 -31.34 13.69
C SER A 821 13.68 -31.53 12.38
N ALA A 822 12.98 -32.66 12.20
CA ALA A 822 12.19 -32.89 11.00
C ALA A 822 10.89 -32.05 10.98
N GLY A 823 10.30 -31.93 9.81
CA GLY A 823 9.15 -31.08 9.55
C GLY A 823 7.84 -31.55 10.18
N ARG A 824 6.80 -30.74 10.00
CA ARG A 824 5.44 -30.99 10.50
C ARG A 824 4.46 -31.23 9.35
N LEU A 825 3.58 -32.21 9.51
CA LEU A 825 2.46 -32.46 8.61
C LEU A 825 1.13 -32.19 9.32
N VAL A 826 0.27 -31.36 8.72
CA VAL A 826 -1.09 -31.10 9.18
C VAL A 826 -2.07 -31.51 8.10
N VAL A 827 -2.98 -32.42 8.43
CA VAL A 827 -4.02 -32.90 7.51
C VAL A 827 -5.38 -32.64 8.11
N SER A 828 -6.27 -32.07 7.31
CA SER A 828 -7.64 -31.80 7.70
C SER A 828 -8.56 -31.93 6.50
N SER A 829 -9.79 -32.38 6.76
CA SER A 829 -10.85 -32.36 5.77
C SER A 829 -12.20 -32.13 6.43
N GLY A 830 -13.10 -31.43 5.73
CA GLY A 830 -14.53 -31.46 6.02
C GLY A 830 -15.23 -32.62 5.31
N ARG A 831 -16.56 -32.62 5.39
CA ARG A 831 -17.45 -33.59 4.76
C ARG A 831 -18.41 -32.88 3.81
N PHE A 832 -18.63 -33.45 2.63
CA PHE A 832 -19.66 -33.03 1.70
C PHE A 832 -21.06 -33.45 2.19
N TYR A 833 -22.03 -32.54 2.08
CA TYR A 833 -23.43 -32.82 2.35
C TYR A 833 -24.24 -32.40 1.12
N ALA A 834 -24.88 -33.36 0.45
CA ALA A 834 -25.73 -33.08 -0.69
C ALA A 834 -26.92 -32.18 -0.27
N PRO A 835 -27.35 -31.23 -1.12
CA PRO A 835 -28.45 -30.30 -0.80
C PRO A 835 -29.79 -30.99 -0.50
N ASP A 836 -30.01 -32.17 -1.07
CA ASP A 836 -31.25 -32.95 -1.00
C ASP A 836 -31.17 -34.12 -0.01
N ALA A 837 -30.01 -34.36 0.62
CA ALA A 837 -29.88 -35.35 1.68
C ALA A 837 -30.79 -34.92 2.83
N SER A 838 -31.95 -35.58 2.94
CA SER A 838 -32.93 -35.41 4.00
C SER A 838 -32.19 -35.18 5.30
N ALA A 839 -32.44 -34.04 5.95
CA ALA A 839 -31.75 -33.50 7.12
C ALA A 839 -31.44 -34.53 8.23
N GLY A 840 -30.51 -35.45 7.99
CA GLY A 840 -29.68 -36.03 9.01
C GLY A 840 -28.96 -34.84 9.60
N SER A 841 -29.28 -34.53 10.85
CA SER A 841 -28.64 -33.43 11.57
C SER A 841 -27.14 -33.53 11.35
N LYS A 842 -26.52 -32.54 10.71
CA LYS A 842 -25.06 -32.44 10.65
C LYS A 842 -24.55 -32.59 12.07
N THR A 843 -23.84 -33.67 12.36
CA THR A 843 -23.36 -33.90 13.72
C THR A 843 -21.86 -33.70 13.78
N PRO A 844 -21.31 -33.24 14.92
CA PRO A 844 -19.88 -33.30 15.15
C PRO A 844 -19.30 -34.74 15.12
N LEU A 845 -20.14 -35.79 15.10
CA LEU A 845 -19.73 -37.19 15.04
C LEU A 845 -19.56 -37.70 13.61
N ASP A 846 -19.96 -36.92 12.60
CA ASP A 846 -19.85 -37.33 11.21
C ASP A 846 -18.37 -37.39 10.82
N ALA A 847 -17.90 -38.57 10.41
CA ALA A 847 -16.51 -38.73 9.98
C ALA A 847 -16.21 -37.77 8.82
N THR A 848 -15.13 -37.00 8.98
CA THR A 848 -14.66 -36.02 7.99
C THR A 848 -13.30 -36.39 7.40
N LEU A 849 -12.58 -37.34 8.02
CA LEU A 849 -11.28 -37.83 7.56
C LEU A 849 -11.14 -39.32 7.86
N ILE A 850 -10.92 -40.14 6.84
CA ILE A 850 -10.61 -41.57 6.97
C ILE A 850 -9.10 -41.75 6.87
N VAL A 851 -8.53 -42.43 7.86
CA VAL A 851 -7.10 -42.78 7.88
C VAL A 851 -6.93 -44.29 7.72
N THR A 852 -6.21 -44.70 6.68
CA THR A 852 -5.86 -46.09 6.40
C THR A 852 -4.35 -46.31 6.56
N GLN A 853 -3.90 -47.56 6.71
CA GLN A 853 -2.47 -47.85 6.79
C GLN A 853 -1.76 -47.45 5.49
N SER A 854 -2.23 -48.01 4.37
CA SER A 854 -1.71 -47.75 3.02
C SER A 854 -2.72 -46.94 2.20
N ALA A 855 -2.32 -46.52 0.99
CA ALA A 855 -3.16 -45.75 0.07
C ALA A 855 -4.57 -46.35 -0.06
N HIS A 856 -5.58 -45.47 -0.04
CA HIS A 856 -6.97 -45.87 -0.29
C HIS A 856 -7.10 -46.36 -1.74
N ALA A 857 -8.15 -47.12 -2.07
CA ALA A 857 -8.37 -47.57 -3.45
C ALA A 857 -8.33 -46.38 -4.41
N GLN A 858 -7.46 -46.46 -5.42
CA GLN A 858 -7.24 -45.39 -6.40
C GLN A 858 -8.55 -45.03 -7.10
N PRO A 859 -8.85 -43.73 -7.27
CA PRO A 859 -9.93 -43.31 -8.13
C PRO A 859 -9.67 -43.86 -9.53
N VAL A 860 -10.70 -44.38 -10.18
CA VAL A 860 -10.60 -44.94 -11.53
C VAL A 860 -11.19 -43.94 -12.53
N GLY A 861 -10.53 -43.72 -13.66
CA GLY A 861 -10.99 -42.79 -14.70
C GLY A 861 -10.21 -41.46 -14.74
N PRO A 862 -10.64 -40.51 -15.59
CA PRO A 862 -9.96 -39.22 -15.73
C PRO A 862 -10.17 -38.36 -14.48
N ILE A 863 -9.07 -38.00 -13.82
CA ILE A 863 -9.08 -37.04 -12.71
C ILE A 863 -8.98 -35.64 -13.30
N ALA A 864 -10.06 -34.88 -13.23
CA ALA A 864 -10.16 -33.53 -13.78
C ALA A 864 -10.99 -32.62 -12.85
N ILE A 865 -10.79 -31.31 -13.00
CA ILE A 865 -11.56 -30.31 -12.26
C ILE A 865 -13.04 -30.45 -12.65
N GLY A 866 -13.93 -30.44 -11.65
CA GLY A 866 -15.36 -30.55 -11.88
C GLY A 866 -15.87 -31.96 -12.22
N GLU A 867 -15.00 -32.98 -12.22
CA GLU A 867 -15.39 -34.38 -12.42
C GLU A 867 -15.34 -35.14 -11.10
N PRO A 868 -16.39 -35.91 -10.73
CA PRO A 868 -16.42 -36.62 -9.47
C PRO A 868 -15.39 -37.76 -9.45
N LEU A 869 -14.74 -37.96 -8.30
CA LEU A 869 -13.92 -39.14 -8.10
C LEU A 869 -14.82 -40.38 -7.99
N VAL A 870 -14.49 -41.44 -8.74
CA VAL A 870 -15.21 -42.71 -8.72
C VAL A 870 -14.29 -43.86 -8.34
N ASP A 871 -14.84 -44.86 -7.66
CA ASP A 871 -14.14 -46.08 -7.28
C ASP A 871 -14.04 -47.08 -8.45
N ALA A 872 -13.45 -48.25 -8.19
CA ALA A 872 -13.29 -49.31 -9.20
C ALA A 872 -14.60 -49.90 -9.74
N ASN A 873 -15.73 -49.69 -9.05
CA ASN A 873 -17.06 -50.10 -9.50
C ASN A 873 -17.77 -48.98 -10.29
N GLY A 874 -17.17 -47.79 -10.36
CA GLY A 874 -17.76 -46.59 -10.97
C GLY A 874 -18.67 -45.81 -10.03
N ASP A 875 -18.70 -46.14 -8.75
CA ASP A 875 -19.49 -45.42 -7.74
C ASP A 875 -18.72 -44.19 -7.23
N ALA A 876 -19.44 -43.08 -7.00
CA ALA A 876 -18.81 -41.85 -6.52
C ALA A 876 -18.21 -42.05 -5.11
N ILE A 877 -16.95 -41.66 -4.95
CA ILE A 877 -16.27 -41.72 -3.64
C ILE A 877 -16.96 -40.70 -2.70
N PRO A 878 -17.30 -41.08 -1.45
CA PRO A 878 -17.88 -40.15 -0.50
C PRO A 878 -17.02 -38.91 -0.27
N GLY A 879 -17.63 -37.72 -0.30
CA GLY A 879 -16.93 -36.46 -0.05
C GLY A 879 -16.49 -36.30 1.39
N MET A 880 -15.24 -36.67 1.65
CA MET A 880 -14.51 -36.45 2.90
C MET A 880 -13.00 -36.57 2.62
N GLY A 881 -12.19 -36.55 3.66
CA GLY A 881 -10.76 -36.77 3.53
C GLY A 881 -10.37 -38.24 3.54
N TYR A 882 -9.37 -38.59 2.75
CA TYR A 882 -8.70 -39.88 2.73
C TYR A 882 -7.20 -39.66 2.85
N PHE A 883 -6.58 -40.26 3.87
CA PHE A 883 -5.15 -40.10 4.14
C PHE A 883 -4.51 -41.44 4.55
N ALA A 884 -3.32 -41.73 4.02
CA ALA A 884 -2.58 -42.95 4.36
C ALA A 884 -1.50 -42.67 5.41
N ALA A 885 -1.45 -43.50 6.46
CA ALA A 885 -0.41 -43.41 7.50
C ALA A 885 1.00 -43.67 6.93
N ASP A 886 1.12 -44.51 5.91
CA ASP A 886 2.39 -44.78 5.20
C ASP A 886 2.97 -43.50 4.55
N SER A 887 2.13 -42.56 4.12
CA SER A 887 2.58 -41.25 3.59
C SER A 887 3.27 -40.39 4.65
N PHE A 888 2.87 -40.53 5.92
CA PHE A 888 3.58 -39.89 7.04
C PHE A 888 4.86 -40.66 7.39
N ALA A 889 4.79 -41.99 7.47
CA ALA A 889 5.92 -42.84 7.85
C ALA A 889 7.09 -42.78 6.85
N SER A 890 6.80 -42.65 5.56
CA SER A 890 7.82 -42.53 4.50
C SER A 890 8.37 -41.12 4.32
N GLY A 891 7.72 -40.10 4.88
CA GLY A 891 8.10 -38.69 4.72
C GLY A 891 9.05 -38.14 5.78
N ASP A 892 9.42 -38.97 6.77
CA ASP A 892 10.35 -38.64 7.87
C ASP A 892 9.97 -37.38 8.68
N PHE A 893 8.68 -37.09 8.84
CA PHE A 893 8.20 -35.95 9.64
C PHE A 893 8.36 -36.18 11.15
N SER A 894 8.59 -35.10 11.91
CA SER A 894 8.68 -35.16 13.38
C SER A 894 7.29 -35.23 14.05
N SER A 895 6.25 -34.71 13.37
CA SER A 895 4.89 -34.65 13.92
C SER A 895 3.80 -34.67 12.86
N LEU A 896 2.69 -35.35 13.18
CA LEU A 896 1.44 -35.38 12.43
C LEU A 896 0.33 -34.76 13.27
N THR A 897 -0.42 -33.80 12.71
CA THR A 897 -1.65 -33.28 13.30
C THR A 897 -2.82 -33.58 12.38
N LEU A 898 -3.77 -34.37 12.85
CA LEU A 898 -5.04 -34.60 12.17
C LEU A 898 -6.12 -33.69 12.77
N LYS A 899 -6.88 -32.98 11.94
CA LYS A 899 -8.02 -32.15 12.38
C LYS A 899 -9.29 -32.59 11.66
N GLY A 900 -10.36 -32.77 12.43
CA GLY A 900 -11.63 -33.30 11.96
C GLY A 900 -12.13 -34.41 12.89
N THR A 901 -13.21 -35.06 12.49
CA THR A 901 -13.69 -36.28 13.13
C THR A 901 -13.08 -37.45 12.36
N VAL A 902 -12.09 -38.10 12.97
CA VAL A 902 -11.23 -39.14 12.38
C VAL A 902 -11.73 -40.53 12.73
#